data_AF-A0A935U209-F1
#
_entry.id   AF-A0A935U209-F1
#
_cell.length_a   1.000
_cell.length_b   1.000
_cell.length_c   1.000
_cell.angle_alpha   90.00
_cell.angle_beta   90.00
_cell.angle_gamma   90.00
#
_symmetry.space_group_name_H-M   'P 1'
#
loop_
_entity.id
_entity.type
_entity.pdbx_description
1 polymer ?
#
loop_
_entity_poly.entity_id
_entity_poly.type
_entity_poly.pdbx_seq_one_letter_code
_entity_poly.pdbx_strand_id
1 'polypeptide(L)'
;MTLPRLSMLPTFLREWLGKRRFPREPEPDLVMDEKDQVEAYRVAGRIDGVMAAHYLYQTSRISQVVQGRGTVLDLGCGPATQLVQIAELNPATRFIGVDLSDEMLKEARDHAAARGLSNVEFRKQDMTRLVAFPDHSVDGVISTLAFHHLPTQAHLEKTLREVTRVLRPDGALYLIDFGRLKSLRSVLFFSYMNADHQPHLFSRDYERSLRAAFTREEFEALAARCLPPSARLLTTFRIPFLVVLKTEDRPLPAPTAERLRSLAEALSPRYKNDLEEMRLFFGLGGFGPDPFSSTPPVAVAAKQWMALFHDAPFRRRLPVSTLARGARALRLFVRAAYWRRRVERARRAEETARRRHRESEAQALERFGDVLTGELGRLKGPLMKFGQMLSYVGESLPAPVREKLKNLQDHAAPIAPARIRQIIEAELGRPLRDAFLEFVDAPIAAASISQLHLARRRDGRWVVVKVKYPGIAEAVRSDISLLRFVAPFLKGLLNIGNAKEVLEELQRLILAECDFSREADHQDTFARVFADDPEIVIPAVHRDLSTSGLLTMDYVQGERFAAFAARADRAAKNRAATVITRMAVTSIHRHCAFNADPHPGNYLFLPGGRVCFLDFGFTKRWSREFINLSKTQSLAALNGDLETFGRTCRALGYTSDNPAFNYTELLTLLREGTYGTWLEDKPFVFSRDFVRRELAAMGDFARRCGPFRFSPDHIPLHRVYWGHHSLFADLEAEVNIHRELVPLLKIPV
;
A
#
# COMPACT_ATOMS: atom_id res chain seq x y z
N MET A 1 8.91 -18.18 -17.51
CA MET A 1 8.10 -18.37 -16.29
C MET A 1 8.60 -17.44 -15.22
N THR A 2 7.76 -16.47 -14.85
CA THR A 2 7.98 -15.49 -13.79
C THR A 2 7.83 -16.16 -12.42
N LEU A 3 8.72 -15.84 -11.48
CA LEU A 3 8.55 -16.23 -10.08
C LEU A 3 7.21 -15.64 -9.57
N PRO A 4 6.44 -16.37 -8.73
CA PRO A 4 5.25 -15.79 -8.10
C PRO A 4 5.65 -14.52 -7.35
N ARG A 5 4.81 -13.49 -7.38
CA ARG A 5 5.13 -12.20 -6.77
C ARG A 5 5.70 -12.41 -5.35
N LEU A 6 6.93 -11.93 -5.12
CA LEU A 6 7.60 -12.03 -3.81
C LEU A 6 6.77 -11.42 -2.67
N SER A 7 5.82 -10.53 -2.99
CA SER A 7 4.85 -9.95 -2.07
C SER A 7 3.89 -10.96 -1.44
N MET A 8 3.64 -12.10 -2.07
CA MET A 8 2.76 -13.14 -1.50
C MET A 8 3.48 -14.03 -0.48
N LEU A 9 4.81 -14.15 -0.55
CA LEU A 9 5.59 -15.07 0.29
C LEU A 9 5.36 -14.90 1.81
N PRO A 10 5.25 -13.66 2.37
CA PRO A 10 4.91 -13.48 3.77
C PRO A 10 3.50 -14.00 4.13
N THR A 11 2.54 -13.88 3.21
CA THR A 11 1.19 -14.42 3.36
C THR A 11 1.23 -15.96 3.33
N PHE A 12 1.98 -16.55 2.40
CA PHE A 12 2.24 -18.00 2.34
C PHE A 12 2.84 -18.55 3.63
N LEU A 13 3.94 -17.96 4.12
CA LEU A 13 4.57 -18.41 5.36
C LEU A 13 3.64 -18.27 6.57
N ARG A 14 2.82 -17.21 6.61
CA ARG A 14 1.85 -16.96 7.68
C ARG A 14 0.74 -17.99 7.70
N GLU A 15 0.17 -18.31 6.54
CA GLU A 15 -0.88 -19.31 6.41
C GLU A 15 -0.34 -20.74 6.61
N TRP A 16 0.90 -20.99 6.21
CA TRP A 16 1.52 -22.30 6.37
C TRP A 16 1.89 -22.59 7.83
N LEU A 17 2.59 -21.69 8.50
CA LEU A 17 3.11 -21.89 9.86
C LEU A 17 2.16 -21.39 10.96
N GLY A 18 1.19 -20.56 10.60
CA GLY A 18 0.27 -19.95 11.55
C GLY A 18 -0.80 -20.91 12.07
N LYS A 19 -1.26 -20.64 13.30
CA LYS A 19 -2.52 -21.17 13.82
C LYS A 19 -3.66 -20.23 13.45
N ARG A 20 -4.87 -20.76 13.24
CA ARG A 20 -6.09 -19.98 13.00
C ARG A 20 -6.41 -19.15 14.25
N ARG A 21 -6.56 -17.83 14.09
CA ARG A 21 -6.61 -16.87 15.22
C ARG A 21 -7.89 -16.04 15.31
N PHE A 22 -8.84 -16.19 14.40
CA PHE A 22 -10.08 -15.42 14.41
C PHE A 22 -11.28 -16.31 14.00
N PRO A 23 -12.47 -16.07 14.59
CA PRO A 23 -13.68 -16.82 14.28
C PRO A 23 -14.21 -16.50 12.87
N ARG A 24 -15.15 -17.31 12.39
CA ARG A 24 -15.90 -17.00 11.16
C ARG A 24 -16.88 -15.87 11.49
N GLU A 25 -16.94 -14.88 10.62
CA GLU A 25 -17.91 -13.77 10.70
C GLU A 25 -18.85 -13.93 9.49
N PRO A 26 -20.07 -14.47 9.66
CA PRO A 26 -21.03 -14.59 8.55
C PRO A 26 -21.35 -13.22 7.95
N GLU A 27 -21.72 -13.20 6.68
CA GLU A 27 -22.18 -11.96 6.06
C GLU A 27 -23.48 -11.45 6.71
N PRO A 28 -23.63 -10.13 6.88
CA PRO A 28 -24.76 -9.54 7.59
C PRO A 28 -26.09 -9.74 6.86
N ASP A 29 -26.05 -9.72 5.53
CA ASP A 29 -27.21 -9.83 4.65
C ASP A 29 -27.05 -11.05 3.76
N LEU A 30 -28.10 -11.86 3.66
CA LEU A 30 -28.12 -13.07 2.82
C LEU A 30 -28.46 -12.79 1.36
N VAL A 31 -28.97 -11.59 1.09
CA VAL A 31 -29.47 -11.18 -0.21
C VAL A 31 -28.84 -9.84 -0.55
N MET A 32 -28.14 -9.78 -1.68
CA MET A 32 -27.54 -8.55 -2.19
C MET A 32 -28.56 -7.83 -3.08
N ASP A 33 -29.37 -6.96 -2.50
CA ASP A 33 -30.40 -6.19 -3.22
C ASP A 33 -30.02 -4.70 -3.43
N GLU A 34 -28.92 -4.23 -2.83
CA GLU A 34 -28.46 -2.85 -3.00
C GLU A 34 -27.84 -2.63 -4.39
N LYS A 35 -28.42 -1.72 -5.17
CA LYS A 35 -27.98 -1.40 -6.55
C LYS A 35 -26.50 -1.04 -6.67
N ASP A 36 -25.95 -0.31 -5.72
CA ASP A 36 -24.54 0.10 -5.74
C ASP A 36 -23.59 -1.09 -5.51
N GLN A 37 -24.00 -2.08 -4.71
CA GLN A 37 -23.25 -3.32 -4.49
C GLN A 37 -23.32 -4.22 -5.74
N VAL A 38 -24.52 -4.35 -6.33
CA VAL A 38 -24.74 -5.07 -7.60
C VAL A 38 -23.83 -4.52 -8.70
N GLU A 39 -23.81 -3.19 -8.88
CA GLU A 39 -23.00 -2.54 -9.91
C GLU A 39 -21.49 -2.70 -9.65
N ALA A 40 -21.04 -2.63 -8.38
CA ALA A 40 -19.65 -2.85 -8.04
C ALA A 40 -19.17 -4.28 -8.38
N TYR A 41 -20.00 -5.29 -8.11
CA TYR A 41 -19.73 -6.68 -8.50
C TYR A 41 -19.70 -6.85 -10.03
N ARG A 42 -20.66 -6.24 -10.73
CA ARG A 42 -20.73 -6.27 -12.20
C ARG A 42 -19.48 -5.67 -12.83
N VAL A 43 -19.04 -4.50 -12.36
CA VAL A 43 -17.83 -3.80 -12.82
C VAL A 43 -16.57 -4.63 -12.60
N ALA A 44 -16.43 -5.25 -11.42
CA ALA A 44 -15.27 -6.09 -11.09
C ALA A 44 -15.20 -7.38 -11.92
N GLY A 45 -16.37 -7.90 -12.33
CA GLY A 45 -16.49 -9.15 -13.07
C GLY A 45 -16.42 -9.04 -14.59
N ARG A 46 -16.26 -7.85 -15.16
CA ARG A 46 -16.06 -7.67 -16.60
C ARG A 46 -14.83 -8.43 -17.10
N ILE A 47 -14.80 -8.71 -18.40
CA ILE A 47 -13.70 -9.45 -19.06
C ILE A 47 -12.36 -8.70 -19.05
N ASP A 48 -12.38 -7.40 -18.76
CA ASP A 48 -11.24 -6.52 -18.52
C ASP A 48 -11.13 -6.10 -17.04
N GLY A 49 -12.00 -6.63 -16.19
CA GLY A 49 -12.05 -6.36 -14.75
C GLY A 49 -11.04 -7.18 -13.95
N VAL A 50 -10.93 -6.87 -12.66
CA VAL A 50 -9.97 -7.51 -11.75
C VAL A 50 -10.16 -9.02 -11.59
N MET A 51 -11.36 -9.55 -11.89
CA MET A 51 -11.67 -10.98 -11.83
C MET A 51 -11.55 -11.70 -13.18
N ALA A 52 -11.14 -11.03 -14.26
CA ALA A 52 -11.11 -11.61 -15.61
C ALA A 52 -10.29 -12.92 -15.69
N ALA A 53 -9.08 -12.93 -15.13
CA ALA A 53 -8.23 -14.12 -15.11
C ALA A 53 -8.85 -15.26 -14.26
N HIS A 54 -9.48 -14.91 -13.14
CA HIS A 54 -10.17 -15.87 -12.27
C HIS A 54 -11.31 -16.54 -13.03
N TYR A 55 -12.23 -15.74 -13.57
CA TYR A 55 -13.38 -16.27 -14.29
C TYR A 55 -12.98 -17.05 -15.52
N LEU A 56 -11.99 -16.60 -16.30
CA LEU A 56 -11.51 -17.38 -17.44
C LEU A 56 -10.94 -18.74 -17.01
N TYR A 57 -10.15 -18.77 -15.93
CA TYR A 57 -9.64 -20.03 -15.39
C TYR A 57 -10.78 -20.95 -14.94
N GLN A 58 -11.75 -20.45 -14.15
CA GLN A 58 -12.88 -21.27 -13.67
C GLN A 58 -13.79 -21.72 -14.82
N THR A 59 -14.10 -20.85 -15.79
CA THR A 59 -14.81 -21.18 -17.04
C THR A 59 -14.18 -22.40 -17.71
N SER A 60 -12.85 -22.42 -17.85
CA SER A 60 -12.14 -23.52 -18.50
C SER A 60 -12.31 -24.84 -17.74
N ARG A 61 -12.22 -24.79 -16.41
CA ARG A 61 -12.30 -25.97 -15.53
C ARG A 61 -13.72 -26.49 -15.43
N ILE A 62 -14.70 -25.60 -15.31
CA ILE A 62 -16.12 -25.97 -15.29
C ILE A 62 -16.50 -26.62 -16.61
N SER A 63 -16.09 -26.04 -17.74
CA SER A 63 -16.36 -26.61 -19.08
C SER A 63 -15.79 -28.02 -19.22
N GLN A 64 -14.60 -28.31 -18.68
CA GLN A 64 -14.05 -29.67 -18.67
C GLN A 64 -14.93 -30.66 -17.89
N VAL A 65 -15.52 -30.23 -16.77
CA VAL A 65 -16.34 -31.10 -15.91
C VAL A 65 -17.75 -31.31 -16.47
N VAL A 66 -18.37 -30.26 -17.01
CA VAL A 66 -19.73 -30.32 -17.55
C VAL A 66 -19.79 -30.75 -19.01
N GLN A 67 -18.64 -31.08 -19.62
CA GLN A 67 -18.58 -31.48 -21.02
C GLN A 67 -19.50 -32.68 -21.31
N GLY A 68 -20.40 -32.48 -22.29
CA GLY A 68 -21.35 -33.50 -22.74
C GLY A 68 -22.50 -33.76 -21.76
N ARG A 69 -22.76 -32.85 -20.82
CA ARG A 69 -23.92 -32.91 -19.91
C ARG A 69 -25.12 -32.19 -20.53
N GLY A 70 -26.32 -32.73 -20.32
CA GLY A 70 -27.55 -32.18 -20.89
C GLY A 70 -28.03 -30.95 -20.14
N THR A 71 -28.33 -31.09 -18.85
CA THR A 71 -28.82 -29.98 -17.99
C THR A 71 -27.90 -29.75 -16.80
N VAL A 72 -27.44 -28.51 -16.60
CA VAL A 72 -26.55 -28.10 -15.52
C VAL A 72 -27.20 -27.00 -14.67
N LEU A 73 -27.20 -27.17 -13.36
CA LEU A 73 -27.70 -26.20 -12.38
C LEU A 73 -26.55 -25.37 -11.82
N ASP A 74 -26.67 -24.04 -11.82
CA ASP A 74 -25.72 -23.11 -11.19
C ASP A 74 -26.31 -22.51 -9.91
N LEU A 75 -25.68 -22.76 -8.77
CA LEU A 75 -26.16 -22.34 -7.44
C LEU A 75 -25.57 -20.99 -7.05
N GLY A 76 -26.43 -20.01 -6.78
CA GLY A 76 -26.04 -18.65 -6.43
C GLY A 76 -25.42 -17.94 -7.63
N CYS A 77 -26.14 -17.93 -8.76
CA CYS A 77 -25.59 -17.44 -10.03
C CYS A 77 -25.31 -15.93 -10.04
N GLY A 78 -25.86 -15.17 -9.09
CA GLY A 78 -25.76 -13.71 -9.03
C GLY A 78 -26.17 -13.08 -10.37
N PRO A 79 -25.41 -12.09 -10.90
CA PRO A 79 -25.66 -11.47 -12.20
C PRO A 79 -25.21 -12.34 -13.40
N ALA A 80 -24.97 -13.64 -13.18
CA ALA A 80 -24.58 -14.63 -14.19
C ALA A 80 -23.27 -14.32 -14.96
N THR A 81 -22.37 -13.51 -14.39
CA THR A 81 -21.08 -13.15 -15.02
C THR A 81 -20.25 -14.37 -15.42
N GLN A 82 -20.23 -15.39 -14.56
CA GLN A 82 -19.52 -16.64 -14.80
C GLN A 82 -20.37 -17.60 -15.66
N LEU A 83 -21.67 -17.71 -15.41
CA LEU A 83 -22.56 -18.65 -16.09
C LEU A 83 -22.69 -18.35 -17.59
N VAL A 84 -22.82 -17.08 -17.96
CA VAL A 84 -22.90 -16.64 -19.37
C VAL A 84 -21.67 -17.11 -20.16
N GLN A 85 -20.46 -16.97 -19.61
CA GLN A 85 -19.23 -17.42 -20.28
C GLN A 85 -19.19 -18.95 -20.46
N ILE A 86 -19.67 -19.69 -19.47
CA ILE A 86 -19.74 -21.16 -19.53
C ILE A 86 -20.77 -21.58 -20.58
N ALA A 87 -21.94 -20.95 -20.59
CA ALA A 87 -23.01 -21.24 -21.54
C ALA A 87 -22.62 -20.94 -22.98
N GLU A 88 -21.90 -19.84 -23.24
CA GLU A 88 -21.33 -19.50 -24.56
C GLU A 88 -20.40 -20.59 -25.09
N LEU A 89 -19.60 -21.22 -24.21
CA LEU A 89 -18.63 -22.25 -24.59
C LEU A 89 -19.23 -23.67 -24.68
N ASN A 90 -20.42 -23.86 -24.13
CA ASN A 90 -21.13 -25.14 -24.06
C ASN A 90 -22.54 -25.01 -24.65
N PRO A 91 -22.68 -24.68 -25.95
CA PRO A 91 -23.98 -24.36 -26.55
C PRO A 91 -24.97 -25.55 -26.58
N ALA A 92 -24.47 -26.78 -26.48
CA ALA A 92 -25.29 -28.00 -26.42
C ALA A 92 -25.83 -28.31 -25.02
N THR A 93 -25.34 -27.62 -23.98
CA THR A 93 -25.76 -27.81 -22.59
C THR A 93 -26.77 -26.74 -22.20
N ARG A 94 -27.87 -27.16 -21.58
CA ARG A 94 -28.85 -26.27 -20.96
C ARG A 94 -28.38 -25.91 -19.55
N PHE A 95 -28.31 -24.62 -19.25
CA PHE A 95 -27.98 -24.11 -17.93
C PHE A 95 -29.20 -23.53 -17.24
N ILE A 96 -29.33 -23.80 -15.95
CA ILE A 96 -30.36 -23.20 -15.09
C ILE A 96 -29.63 -22.50 -13.94
N GLY A 97 -29.62 -21.16 -13.95
CA GLY A 97 -29.09 -20.36 -12.85
C GLY A 97 -30.15 -20.16 -11.76
N VAL A 98 -29.78 -20.37 -10.51
CA VAL A 98 -30.65 -20.06 -9.37
C VAL A 98 -30.01 -19.07 -8.42
N ASP A 99 -30.82 -18.14 -7.93
CA ASP A 99 -30.43 -17.15 -6.95
C ASP A 99 -31.63 -16.81 -6.03
N LEU A 100 -31.34 -16.26 -4.85
CA LEU A 100 -32.35 -15.85 -3.88
C LEU A 100 -32.86 -14.43 -4.15
N SER A 101 -32.06 -13.58 -4.81
CA SER A 101 -32.39 -12.19 -5.14
C SER A 101 -33.12 -12.07 -6.48
N ASP A 102 -34.25 -11.33 -6.50
CA ASP A 102 -34.95 -11.01 -7.75
C ASP A 102 -34.16 -10.02 -8.62
N GLU A 103 -33.43 -9.08 -8.00
CA GLU A 103 -32.60 -8.10 -8.72
C GLU A 103 -31.41 -8.78 -9.41
N MET A 104 -30.76 -9.75 -8.76
CA MET A 104 -29.69 -10.55 -9.39
C MET A 104 -30.21 -11.33 -10.60
N LEU A 105 -31.37 -11.96 -10.47
CA LEU A 105 -31.97 -12.73 -11.57
C LEU A 105 -32.42 -11.84 -12.73
N LYS A 106 -32.83 -10.61 -12.45
CA LYS A 106 -33.12 -9.62 -13.49
C LYS A 106 -31.85 -9.26 -14.26
N GLU A 107 -30.78 -8.88 -13.56
CA GLU A 107 -29.49 -8.57 -14.20
C GLU A 107 -28.93 -9.77 -14.98
N ALA A 108 -29.07 -10.98 -14.43
CA ALA A 108 -28.66 -12.22 -15.09
C ALA A 108 -29.39 -12.46 -16.42
N ARG A 109 -30.71 -12.21 -16.46
CA ARG A 109 -31.51 -12.29 -17.69
C ARG A 109 -31.06 -11.25 -18.72
N ASP A 110 -30.85 -10.01 -18.27
CA ASP A 110 -30.40 -8.92 -19.14
C ASP A 110 -29.01 -9.22 -19.72
N HIS A 111 -28.10 -9.76 -18.92
CA HIS A 111 -26.76 -10.15 -19.36
C HIS A 111 -26.79 -11.31 -20.36
N ALA A 112 -27.58 -12.37 -20.11
CA ALA A 112 -27.72 -13.48 -21.05
C ALA A 112 -28.39 -13.04 -22.38
N ALA A 113 -29.40 -12.17 -22.31
CA ALA A 113 -30.07 -11.61 -23.48
C ALA A 113 -29.13 -10.74 -24.32
N ALA A 114 -28.29 -9.91 -23.68
CA ALA A 114 -27.29 -9.09 -24.37
C ALA A 114 -26.23 -9.93 -25.12
N ARG A 115 -26.03 -11.19 -24.74
CA ARG A 115 -25.16 -12.15 -25.42
C ARG A 115 -25.91 -13.07 -26.40
N GLY A 116 -27.22 -12.93 -26.53
CA GLY A 116 -28.03 -13.76 -27.43
C GLY A 116 -28.11 -15.23 -27.03
N LEU A 117 -27.96 -15.54 -25.74
CA LEU A 117 -27.96 -16.93 -25.26
C LEU A 117 -29.39 -17.47 -25.13
N SER A 118 -29.64 -18.61 -25.77
CA SER A 118 -30.91 -19.35 -25.69
C SER A 118 -30.85 -20.59 -24.81
N ASN A 119 -29.65 -20.99 -24.36
CA ASN A 119 -29.41 -22.19 -23.56
C ASN A 119 -29.32 -21.92 -22.05
N VAL A 120 -29.76 -20.75 -21.58
CA VAL A 120 -29.73 -20.36 -20.15
C VAL A 120 -31.13 -19.96 -19.67
N GLU A 121 -31.52 -20.45 -18.49
CA GLU A 121 -32.75 -20.10 -17.79
C GLU A 121 -32.44 -19.65 -16.35
N PHE A 122 -33.23 -18.73 -15.80
CA PHE A 122 -33.02 -18.19 -14.44
C PHE A 122 -34.25 -18.34 -13.56
N ARG A 123 -34.10 -18.96 -12.38
CA ARG A 123 -35.18 -19.25 -11.43
C ARG A 123 -34.85 -18.79 -10.02
N LYS A 124 -35.83 -18.20 -9.32
CA LYS A 124 -35.69 -17.89 -7.90
C LYS A 124 -35.78 -19.16 -7.06
N GLN A 125 -34.70 -19.52 -6.37
CA GLN A 125 -34.65 -20.67 -5.46
C GLN A 125 -33.65 -20.43 -4.34
N ASP A 126 -33.90 -21.06 -3.20
CA ASP A 126 -32.96 -21.17 -2.09
C ASP A 126 -32.07 -22.40 -2.33
N MET A 127 -30.75 -22.23 -2.39
CA MET A 127 -29.83 -23.35 -2.61
C MET A 127 -29.83 -24.37 -1.46
N THR A 128 -30.31 -24.00 -0.28
CA THR A 128 -30.50 -24.92 0.86
C THR A 128 -31.78 -25.74 0.74
N ARG A 129 -32.67 -25.41 -0.22
CA ARG A 129 -33.96 -26.08 -0.47
C ARG A 129 -34.42 -25.89 -1.93
N LEU A 130 -33.98 -26.77 -2.81
CA LEU A 130 -34.21 -26.74 -4.26
C LEU A 130 -35.58 -27.35 -4.63
N VAL A 131 -36.67 -26.75 -4.15
CA VAL A 131 -38.05 -27.27 -4.30
C VAL A 131 -38.51 -27.42 -5.75
N ALA A 132 -37.96 -26.61 -6.67
CA ALA A 132 -38.31 -26.68 -8.09
C ALA A 132 -37.63 -27.84 -8.84
N PHE A 133 -36.78 -28.62 -8.18
CA PHE A 133 -35.97 -29.67 -8.80
C PHE A 133 -36.28 -31.02 -8.18
N PRO A 134 -36.83 -31.97 -8.96
CA PRO A 134 -36.98 -33.36 -8.54
C PRO A 134 -35.63 -34.03 -8.27
N ASP A 135 -35.68 -35.17 -7.60
CA ASP A 135 -34.50 -36.00 -7.36
C ASP A 135 -33.90 -36.47 -8.69
N HIS A 136 -32.57 -36.44 -8.79
CA HIS A 136 -31.80 -36.85 -9.98
C HIS A 136 -32.24 -36.16 -11.30
N SER A 137 -32.73 -34.93 -11.22
CA SER A 137 -33.26 -34.17 -12.35
C SER A 137 -32.19 -33.48 -13.21
N VAL A 138 -30.98 -33.29 -12.70
CA VAL A 138 -29.90 -32.58 -13.44
C VAL A 138 -28.66 -33.43 -13.66
N ASP A 139 -27.99 -33.19 -14.79
CA ASP A 139 -26.75 -33.88 -15.19
C ASP A 139 -25.50 -33.27 -14.57
N GLY A 140 -25.59 -32.03 -14.08
CA GLY A 140 -24.51 -31.38 -13.38
C GLY A 140 -24.96 -30.29 -12.43
N VAL A 141 -24.15 -30.03 -11.41
CA VAL A 141 -24.30 -28.89 -10.49
C VAL A 141 -22.98 -28.14 -10.42
N ILE A 142 -23.05 -26.83 -10.59
CA ILE A 142 -21.93 -25.91 -10.48
C ILE A 142 -22.26 -24.81 -9.46
N SER A 143 -21.23 -24.20 -8.89
CA SER A 143 -21.35 -23.00 -8.07
C SER A 143 -20.01 -22.29 -8.01
N THR A 144 -20.01 -20.96 -8.12
CA THR A 144 -18.80 -20.15 -8.07
C THR A 144 -18.92 -19.06 -7.02
N LEU A 145 -18.19 -19.21 -5.92
CA LEU A 145 -18.08 -18.21 -4.84
C LEU A 145 -19.45 -17.78 -4.29
N ALA A 146 -20.29 -18.75 -3.88
CA ALA A 146 -21.64 -18.47 -3.36
C ALA A 146 -21.89 -19.05 -1.95
N PHE A 147 -21.13 -20.06 -1.54
CA PHE A 147 -21.39 -20.80 -0.31
C PHE A 147 -20.97 -20.05 0.94
N HIS A 148 -20.00 -19.13 0.88
CA HIS A 148 -19.63 -18.31 2.04
C HIS A 148 -20.79 -17.44 2.58
N HIS A 149 -21.78 -17.12 1.75
CA HIS A 149 -23.02 -16.45 2.15
C HIS A 149 -23.88 -17.29 3.10
N LEU A 150 -23.72 -18.62 3.13
CA LEU A 150 -24.55 -19.49 3.96
C LEU A 150 -24.33 -19.18 5.47
N PRO A 151 -25.39 -18.97 6.28
CA PRO A 151 -25.22 -18.47 7.64
C PRO A 151 -24.42 -19.38 8.56
N THR A 152 -24.56 -20.70 8.41
CA THR A 152 -23.98 -21.70 9.31
C THR A 152 -23.54 -22.94 8.57
N GLN A 153 -22.70 -23.76 9.22
CA GLN A 153 -22.28 -25.06 8.70
C GLN A 153 -23.47 -26.00 8.44
N ALA A 154 -24.56 -25.88 9.20
CA ALA A 154 -25.78 -26.65 8.97
C ALA A 154 -26.46 -26.29 7.64
N HIS A 155 -26.39 -25.02 7.22
CA HIS A 155 -26.90 -24.59 5.90
C HIS A 155 -25.99 -25.10 4.78
N LEU A 156 -24.66 -25.13 4.98
CA LEU A 156 -23.74 -25.77 4.05
C LEU A 156 -24.04 -27.26 3.90
N GLU A 157 -24.28 -27.97 5.01
CA GLU A 157 -24.68 -29.39 4.96
C GLU A 157 -25.99 -29.58 4.19
N LYS A 158 -27.04 -28.78 4.47
CA LYS A 158 -28.31 -28.85 3.75
C LYS A 158 -28.12 -28.63 2.25
N THR A 159 -27.34 -27.62 1.87
CA THR A 159 -27.02 -27.31 0.48
C THR A 159 -26.33 -28.50 -0.20
N LEU A 160 -25.31 -29.10 0.43
CA LEU A 160 -24.61 -30.25 -0.14
C LEU A 160 -25.52 -31.50 -0.25
N ARG A 161 -26.49 -31.67 0.65
CA ARG A 161 -27.50 -32.74 0.53
C ARG A 161 -28.46 -32.47 -0.62
N GLU A 162 -28.90 -31.23 -0.80
CA GLU A 162 -29.74 -30.83 -1.93
C GLU A 162 -29.01 -31.02 -3.27
N VAL A 163 -27.72 -30.66 -3.33
CA VAL A 163 -26.84 -30.94 -4.48
C VAL A 163 -26.90 -32.43 -4.84
N THR A 164 -26.65 -33.32 -3.88
CA THR A 164 -26.66 -34.77 -4.12
C THR A 164 -28.04 -35.29 -4.47
N ARG A 165 -29.10 -34.73 -3.89
CA ARG A 165 -30.48 -35.10 -4.18
C ARG A 165 -30.85 -34.82 -5.64
N VAL A 166 -30.55 -33.61 -6.14
CA VAL A 166 -30.92 -33.21 -7.50
C VAL A 166 -29.99 -33.77 -8.58
N LEU A 167 -28.73 -34.05 -8.23
CA LEU A 167 -27.72 -34.55 -9.16
C LEU A 167 -27.94 -36.03 -9.48
N ARG A 168 -27.83 -36.40 -10.76
CA ARG A 168 -27.80 -37.82 -11.18
C ARG A 168 -26.59 -38.56 -10.58
N PRO A 169 -26.65 -39.89 -10.37
CA PRO A 169 -25.55 -40.65 -9.77
C PRO A 169 -24.17 -40.44 -10.43
N ASP A 170 -24.13 -40.34 -11.77
CA ASP A 170 -22.90 -40.07 -12.55
C ASP A 170 -22.78 -38.60 -13.00
N GLY A 171 -23.48 -37.71 -12.29
CA GLY A 171 -23.57 -36.30 -12.60
C GLY A 171 -22.25 -35.55 -12.41
N ALA A 172 -22.09 -34.44 -13.13
CA ALA A 172 -20.94 -33.57 -13.02
C ALA A 172 -21.07 -32.63 -11.81
N LEU A 173 -20.00 -32.47 -11.04
CA LEU A 173 -19.97 -31.54 -9.91
C LEU A 173 -18.79 -30.60 -10.02
N TYR A 174 -19.01 -29.29 -9.90
CA TYR A 174 -17.94 -28.31 -9.73
C TYR A 174 -18.37 -27.18 -8.80
N LEU A 175 -18.00 -27.27 -7.53
CA LEU A 175 -18.30 -26.25 -6.52
C LEU A 175 -16.97 -25.61 -6.11
N ILE A 176 -16.85 -24.28 -6.27
CA ILE A 176 -15.68 -23.53 -5.82
C ILE A 176 -16.10 -22.43 -4.85
N ASP A 177 -15.40 -22.33 -3.72
CA ASP A 177 -15.57 -21.24 -2.78
C ASP A 177 -14.23 -20.80 -2.16
N PHE A 178 -14.26 -19.71 -1.41
CA PHE A 178 -13.16 -19.30 -0.56
C PHE A 178 -12.97 -20.31 0.58
N GLY A 179 -11.71 -20.60 0.87
CA GLY A 179 -11.32 -21.28 2.09
C GLY A 179 -10.92 -20.28 3.17
N ARG A 180 -11.44 -20.48 4.38
CA ARG A 180 -11.19 -19.59 5.52
C ARG A 180 -9.71 -19.57 5.89
N LEU A 181 -9.11 -18.41 5.65
CA LEU A 181 -7.72 -18.11 5.99
C LEU A 181 -7.51 -18.09 7.50
N LYS A 182 -6.29 -18.40 7.95
CA LYS A 182 -5.91 -18.49 9.35
C LYS A 182 -5.63 -17.13 9.98
N SER A 183 -5.25 -16.13 9.19
CA SER A 183 -4.93 -14.79 9.66
C SER A 183 -5.75 -13.69 8.98
N LEU A 184 -6.28 -12.77 9.79
CA LEU A 184 -6.93 -11.55 9.29
C LEU A 184 -5.99 -10.71 8.41
N ARG A 185 -4.68 -10.72 8.68
CA ARG A 185 -3.71 -10.04 7.80
C ARG A 185 -3.63 -10.67 6.41
N SER A 186 -3.95 -11.95 6.27
CA SER A 186 -4.00 -12.65 4.97
C SER A 186 -5.30 -12.31 4.25
N VAL A 187 -6.42 -12.24 4.98
CA VAL A 187 -7.70 -11.73 4.46
C VAL A 187 -7.54 -10.31 3.90
N LEU A 188 -7.01 -9.38 4.69
CA LEU A 188 -6.77 -8.00 4.24
C LEU A 188 -5.81 -7.94 3.04
N PHE A 189 -4.78 -8.79 3.02
CA PHE A 189 -3.87 -8.85 1.88
C PHE A 189 -4.62 -9.22 0.59
N PHE A 190 -5.39 -10.30 0.58
CA PHE A 190 -6.12 -10.72 -0.63
C PHE A 190 -7.26 -9.76 -1.01
N SER A 191 -7.90 -9.12 -0.01
CA SER A 191 -9.01 -8.18 -0.25
C SER A 191 -8.54 -6.88 -0.90
N TYR A 192 -7.38 -6.36 -0.47
CA TYR A 192 -6.91 -5.02 -0.85
C TYR A 192 -5.66 -5.03 -1.77
N MET A 193 -5.09 -6.18 -2.13
CA MET A 193 -3.94 -6.23 -3.05
C MET A 193 -4.20 -5.62 -4.44
N ASN A 194 -5.48 -5.45 -4.82
CA ASN A 194 -5.91 -4.82 -6.06
C ASN A 194 -6.73 -3.53 -5.81
N ALA A 195 -6.69 -2.95 -4.60
CA ALA A 195 -7.55 -1.82 -4.21
C ALA A 195 -7.46 -0.60 -5.15
N ASP A 196 -6.30 -0.32 -5.73
CA ASP A 196 -6.12 0.79 -6.68
C ASP A 196 -6.84 0.59 -8.03
N HIS A 197 -7.34 -0.63 -8.29
CA HIS A 197 -7.90 -1.05 -9.58
C HIS A 197 -9.32 -1.60 -9.47
N GLN A 198 -9.93 -1.51 -8.30
CA GLN A 198 -11.30 -1.98 -8.08
C GLN A 198 -12.04 -1.00 -7.16
N PRO A 199 -13.38 -0.91 -7.26
CA PRO A 199 -14.15 -0.07 -6.36
C PRO A 199 -13.86 -0.40 -4.89
N HIS A 200 -13.79 0.63 -4.03
CA HIS A 200 -13.58 0.42 -2.60
C HIS A 200 -14.68 -0.47 -1.98
N LEU A 201 -15.93 -0.28 -2.42
CA LEU A 201 -17.07 -1.12 -2.02
C LEU A 201 -16.78 -2.61 -2.29
N PHE A 202 -16.32 -2.95 -3.50
CA PHE A 202 -15.93 -4.32 -3.86
C PHE A 202 -14.82 -4.88 -2.94
N SER A 203 -13.80 -4.08 -2.60
CA SER A 203 -12.73 -4.53 -1.69
C SER A 203 -13.25 -4.85 -0.29
N ARG A 204 -14.21 -4.05 0.20
CA ARG A 204 -14.84 -4.24 1.50
C ARG A 204 -15.75 -5.47 1.51
N ASP A 205 -16.53 -5.68 0.47
CA ASP A 205 -17.43 -6.82 0.36
C ASP A 205 -16.62 -8.11 0.17
N TYR A 206 -15.54 -8.07 -0.61
CA TYR A 206 -14.59 -9.17 -0.73
C TYR A 206 -13.93 -9.54 0.62
N GLU A 207 -13.60 -8.55 1.45
CA GLU A 207 -13.11 -8.80 2.82
C GLU A 207 -14.14 -9.56 3.67
N ARG A 208 -15.41 -9.17 3.59
CA ARG A 208 -16.52 -9.84 4.29
C ARG A 208 -16.67 -11.29 3.82
N SER A 209 -16.64 -11.53 2.52
CA SER A 209 -16.72 -12.89 1.95
C SER A 209 -15.58 -13.79 2.43
N LEU A 210 -14.34 -13.28 2.50
CA LEU A 210 -13.19 -14.03 3.01
C LEU A 210 -13.26 -14.33 4.52
N ARG A 211 -13.93 -13.47 5.30
CA ARG A 211 -14.19 -13.71 6.74
C ARG A 211 -15.35 -14.69 6.97
N ALA A 212 -16.33 -14.69 6.06
CA ALA A 212 -17.49 -15.57 6.04
C ALA A 212 -17.21 -16.96 5.43
N ALA A 213 -16.04 -17.16 4.82
CA ALA A 213 -15.64 -18.43 4.26
C ALA A 213 -15.68 -19.60 5.27
N PHE A 214 -15.96 -20.81 4.77
CA PHE A 214 -15.82 -22.05 5.54
C PHE A 214 -14.39 -22.59 5.45
N THR A 215 -13.97 -23.40 6.42
CA THR A 215 -12.63 -24.02 6.36
C THR A 215 -12.61 -25.19 5.39
N ARG A 216 -11.40 -25.50 4.89
CA ARG A 216 -11.14 -26.74 4.17
C ARG A 216 -11.64 -27.96 4.95
N GLU A 217 -11.41 -27.99 6.26
CA GLU A 217 -11.79 -29.11 7.12
C GLU A 217 -13.32 -29.28 7.21
N GLU A 218 -14.07 -28.17 7.26
CA GLU A 218 -15.54 -28.19 7.21
C GLU A 218 -16.05 -28.72 5.86
N PHE A 219 -15.47 -28.27 4.75
CA PHE A 219 -15.79 -28.79 3.42
C PHE A 219 -15.46 -30.27 3.27
N GLU A 220 -14.29 -30.71 3.74
CA GLU A 220 -13.83 -32.10 3.66
C GLU A 220 -14.74 -33.05 4.44
N ALA A 221 -15.07 -32.69 5.69
CA ALA A 221 -15.95 -33.48 6.53
C ALA A 221 -17.38 -33.58 5.96
N LEU A 222 -17.93 -32.48 5.42
CA LEU A 222 -19.26 -32.47 4.85
C LEU A 222 -19.31 -33.17 3.49
N ALA A 223 -18.32 -32.97 2.62
CA ALA A 223 -18.25 -33.63 1.33
C ALA A 223 -18.21 -35.14 1.47
N ALA A 224 -17.39 -35.67 2.40
CA ALA A 224 -17.30 -37.11 2.66
C ALA A 224 -18.63 -37.74 3.10
N ARG A 225 -19.53 -36.96 3.70
CA ARG A 225 -20.83 -37.43 4.21
C ARG A 225 -21.98 -37.19 3.22
N CYS A 226 -21.92 -36.12 2.45
CA CYS A 226 -23.05 -35.63 1.67
C CYS A 226 -22.90 -35.83 0.17
N LEU A 227 -21.69 -35.82 -0.38
CA LEU A 227 -21.43 -35.86 -1.83
C LEU A 227 -21.12 -37.28 -2.33
N PRO A 228 -21.29 -37.54 -3.64
CA PRO A 228 -20.97 -38.85 -4.21
C PRO A 228 -19.48 -39.20 -4.04
N PRO A 229 -19.12 -40.50 -3.97
CA PRO A 229 -17.73 -40.94 -3.81
C PRO A 229 -16.77 -40.47 -4.93
N SER A 230 -17.32 -40.12 -6.10
CA SER A 230 -16.57 -39.57 -7.24
C SER A 230 -16.13 -38.11 -7.04
N ALA A 231 -16.69 -37.39 -6.06
CA ALA A 231 -16.33 -36.02 -5.75
C ALA A 231 -15.00 -35.96 -4.99
N ARG A 232 -14.09 -35.09 -5.45
CA ARG A 232 -12.79 -34.86 -4.82
C ARG A 232 -12.70 -33.43 -4.31
N LEU A 233 -12.15 -33.27 -3.11
CA LEU A 233 -11.77 -31.96 -2.57
C LEU A 233 -10.34 -31.63 -2.98
N LEU A 234 -10.18 -30.51 -3.68
CA LEU A 234 -8.91 -29.93 -4.08
C LEU A 234 -8.83 -28.49 -3.54
N THR A 235 -7.61 -28.00 -3.37
CA THR A 235 -7.38 -26.62 -2.91
C THR A 235 -6.19 -26.02 -3.63
N THR A 236 -6.08 -24.70 -3.63
CA THR A 236 -4.82 -24.04 -4.00
C THR A 236 -3.66 -24.54 -3.13
N PHE A 237 -2.45 -24.64 -3.70
CA PHE A 237 -1.31 -25.28 -3.03
C PHE A 237 -0.90 -24.61 -1.71
N ARG A 238 -0.93 -25.40 -0.61
CA ARG A 238 -0.45 -25.09 0.76
C ARG A 238 -1.18 -23.95 1.50
N ILE A 239 -1.79 -23.00 0.80
CA ILE A 239 -2.82 -22.13 1.33
C ILE A 239 -4.15 -22.59 0.71
N PRO A 240 -5.11 -23.13 1.48
CA PRO A 240 -6.43 -23.46 0.97
C PRO A 240 -7.25 -22.17 0.83
N PHE A 241 -6.81 -21.25 -0.04
CA PHE A 241 -7.47 -19.98 -0.31
C PHE A 241 -8.72 -20.17 -1.16
N LEU A 242 -8.65 -21.06 -2.15
CA LEU A 242 -9.82 -21.59 -2.86
C LEU A 242 -9.96 -23.07 -2.54
N VAL A 243 -11.19 -23.49 -2.27
CA VAL A 243 -11.60 -24.87 -2.05
C VAL A 243 -12.51 -25.27 -3.20
N VAL A 244 -12.20 -26.39 -3.84
CA VAL A 244 -12.93 -26.90 -4.99
C VAL A 244 -13.37 -28.34 -4.71
N LEU A 245 -14.66 -28.59 -4.81
CA LEU A 245 -15.26 -29.92 -4.82
C LEU A 245 -15.67 -30.26 -6.24
N LYS A 246 -15.02 -31.25 -6.85
CA LYS A 246 -15.31 -31.60 -8.24
C LYS A 246 -15.26 -33.08 -8.57
N THR A 247 -15.99 -33.48 -9.60
CA THR A 247 -15.84 -34.77 -10.28
C THR A 247 -14.72 -34.71 -11.33
N GLU A 248 -14.48 -35.81 -12.05
CA GLU A 248 -13.40 -35.91 -13.03
C GLU A 248 -13.56 -34.94 -14.23
N ASP A 249 -12.42 -34.51 -14.77
CA ASP A 249 -12.37 -33.68 -15.98
C ASP A 249 -12.62 -34.54 -17.22
N ARG A 250 -13.26 -33.96 -18.24
CA ARG A 250 -13.36 -34.53 -19.58
C ARG A 250 -12.60 -33.65 -20.58
N PRO A 251 -12.02 -34.23 -21.65
CA PRO A 251 -11.37 -33.45 -22.70
C PRO A 251 -12.35 -32.49 -23.39
N LEU A 252 -11.92 -31.24 -23.58
CA LEU A 252 -12.71 -30.26 -24.33
C LEU A 252 -12.60 -30.52 -25.85
N PRO A 253 -13.67 -30.25 -26.62
CA PRO A 253 -13.60 -30.21 -28.07
C PRO A 253 -12.54 -29.21 -28.53
N ALA A 254 -11.85 -29.51 -29.63
CA ALA A 254 -10.82 -28.65 -30.18
C ALA A 254 -11.28 -27.18 -30.40
N PRO A 255 -12.49 -26.91 -30.93
CA PRO A 255 -12.98 -25.54 -31.09
C PRO A 255 -13.12 -24.78 -29.77
N THR A 256 -13.64 -25.45 -28.73
CA THR A 256 -13.81 -24.85 -27.39
C THR A 256 -12.45 -24.56 -26.75
N ALA A 257 -11.50 -25.48 -26.87
CA ALA A 257 -10.15 -25.30 -26.35
C ALA A 257 -9.40 -24.17 -27.06
N GLU A 258 -9.58 -24.03 -28.38
CA GLU A 258 -9.00 -22.93 -29.17
C GLU A 258 -9.61 -21.58 -28.79
N ARG A 259 -10.94 -21.52 -28.60
CA ARG A 259 -11.62 -20.32 -28.13
C ARG A 259 -11.09 -19.87 -26.76
N LEU A 260 -10.88 -20.79 -25.83
CA LEU A 260 -10.30 -20.50 -24.51
C LEU A 260 -8.87 -19.93 -24.61
N ARG A 261 -8.04 -20.47 -25.50
CA ARG A 261 -6.69 -19.92 -25.75
C ARG A 261 -6.74 -18.51 -26.32
N SER A 262 -7.62 -18.26 -27.29
CA SER A 262 -7.82 -16.92 -27.86
C SER A 262 -8.27 -15.91 -26.79
N LEU A 263 -9.18 -16.29 -25.88
CA LEU A 263 -9.58 -15.45 -24.75
C LEU A 263 -8.42 -15.16 -23.79
N ALA A 264 -7.57 -16.15 -23.51
CA ALA A 264 -6.37 -15.97 -22.69
C ALA A 264 -5.34 -15.03 -23.36
N GLU A 265 -5.19 -15.12 -24.68
CA GLU A 265 -4.32 -14.24 -25.46
C GLU A 265 -4.84 -12.80 -25.52
N ALA A 266 -6.16 -12.59 -25.43
CA ALA A 266 -6.76 -11.26 -25.40
C ALA A 266 -6.62 -10.55 -24.04
N LEU A 267 -6.24 -11.25 -22.97
CA LEU A 267 -6.03 -10.64 -21.66
C LEU A 267 -4.90 -9.59 -21.68
N SER A 268 -5.05 -8.55 -20.86
CA SER A 268 -3.99 -7.56 -20.62
C SER A 268 -2.74 -8.24 -20.02
N PRO A 269 -1.53 -7.66 -20.18
CA PRO A 269 -0.29 -8.26 -19.65
C PRO A 269 -0.35 -8.58 -18.15
N ARG A 270 -1.09 -7.79 -17.37
CA ARG A 270 -1.32 -8.04 -15.95
C ARG A 270 -2.13 -9.32 -15.73
N TYR A 271 -3.30 -9.43 -16.35
CA TYR A 271 -4.19 -10.58 -16.14
C TYR A 271 -3.68 -11.86 -16.76
N LYS A 272 -2.81 -11.78 -17.78
CA LYS A 272 -2.04 -12.94 -18.27
C LYS A 272 -1.14 -13.52 -17.18
N ASN A 273 -0.42 -12.67 -16.44
CA ASN A 273 0.40 -13.14 -15.32
C ASN A 273 -0.46 -13.74 -14.20
N ASP A 274 -1.60 -13.12 -13.87
CA ASP A 274 -2.51 -13.63 -12.84
C ASP A 274 -3.08 -15.00 -13.25
N LEU A 275 -3.41 -15.22 -14.53
CA LEU A 275 -3.82 -16.52 -15.07
C LEU A 275 -2.73 -17.58 -14.93
N GLU A 276 -1.48 -17.27 -15.29
CA GLU A 276 -0.34 -18.18 -15.14
C GLU A 276 -0.08 -18.56 -13.67
N GLU A 277 -0.22 -17.61 -12.74
CA GLU A 277 -0.11 -17.88 -11.30
C GLU A 277 -1.22 -18.83 -10.84
N MET A 278 -2.46 -18.64 -11.27
CA MET A 278 -3.56 -19.55 -10.97
C MET A 278 -3.28 -20.96 -11.46
N ARG A 279 -2.86 -21.11 -12.72
CA ARG A 279 -2.50 -22.40 -13.30
C ARG A 279 -1.43 -23.12 -12.49
N LEU A 280 -0.40 -22.39 -12.03
CA LEU A 280 0.64 -22.93 -11.16
C LEU A 280 0.08 -23.38 -9.80
N PHE A 281 -0.69 -22.54 -9.10
CA PHE A 281 -1.19 -22.83 -7.76
C PHE A 281 -2.23 -23.96 -7.72
N PHE A 282 -3.11 -24.01 -8.72
CA PHE A 282 -4.07 -25.09 -8.88
C PHE A 282 -3.37 -26.38 -9.33
N GLY A 283 -2.43 -26.31 -10.29
CA GLY A 283 -1.64 -27.46 -10.71
C GLY A 283 -0.85 -28.10 -9.55
N LEU A 284 -0.16 -27.29 -8.74
CA LEU A 284 0.49 -27.76 -7.52
C LEU A 284 -0.51 -28.26 -6.46
N GLY A 285 -1.74 -27.75 -6.49
CA GLY A 285 -2.87 -28.17 -5.64
C GLY A 285 -3.52 -29.49 -6.03
N GLY A 286 -3.00 -30.19 -7.04
CA GLY A 286 -3.50 -31.49 -7.50
C GLY A 286 -4.46 -31.42 -8.67
N PHE A 287 -4.62 -30.26 -9.32
CA PHE A 287 -5.38 -30.16 -10.56
C PHE A 287 -4.60 -30.78 -11.73
N GLY A 288 -5.33 -31.49 -12.59
CA GLY A 288 -4.78 -32.06 -13.82
C GLY A 288 -4.48 -31.00 -14.89
N PRO A 289 -4.15 -31.42 -16.11
CA PRO A 289 -3.89 -30.52 -17.24
C PRO A 289 -5.03 -29.53 -17.49
N ASP A 290 -4.67 -28.30 -17.86
CA ASP A 290 -5.61 -27.23 -18.20
C ASP A 290 -5.64 -26.96 -19.73
N PRO A 291 -6.70 -26.33 -20.27
CA PRO A 291 -6.87 -26.15 -21.72
C PRO A 291 -5.89 -25.14 -22.36
N PHE A 292 -5.11 -24.42 -21.55
CA PHE A 292 -4.22 -23.35 -21.99
C PHE A 292 -2.79 -23.86 -22.30
N SER A 293 -2.41 -25.09 -21.92
CA SER A 293 -1.16 -25.75 -22.35
C SER A 293 -1.23 -27.27 -22.27
N SER A 294 -0.55 -27.95 -23.19
CA SER A 294 -0.36 -29.40 -23.18
C SER A 294 0.68 -29.89 -22.16
N THR A 295 1.43 -29.00 -21.51
CA THR A 295 2.47 -29.36 -20.52
C THR A 295 2.02 -28.97 -19.11
N PRO A 296 1.96 -29.89 -18.13
CA PRO A 296 1.65 -29.55 -16.74
C PRO A 296 2.68 -28.53 -16.20
N PRO A 297 2.27 -27.46 -15.50
CA PRO A 297 3.19 -26.44 -14.95
C PRO A 297 4.28 -27.01 -14.02
N VAL A 298 4.06 -28.22 -13.50
CA VAL A 298 4.77 -28.81 -12.36
C VAL A 298 6.11 -29.46 -12.75
N ALA A 299 6.37 -29.75 -14.03
CA ALA A 299 7.57 -30.50 -14.42
C ALA A 299 8.89 -29.70 -14.31
N VAL A 300 8.86 -28.37 -14.37
CA VAL A 300 10.07 -27.51 -14.34
C VAL A 300 10.17 -26.66 -13.07
N ALA A 301 9.04 -26.26 -12.47
CA ALA A 301 9.02 -25.38 -11.28
C ALA A 301 9.16 -26.11 -9.94
N ALA A 302 8.68 -27.36 -9.83
CA ALA A 302 8.67 -28.12 -8.57
C ALA A 302 10.08 -28.44 -8.04
N LYS A 303 11.06 -28.66 -8.93
CA LYS A 303 12.45 -28.94 -8.54
C LYS A 303 13.13 -27.75 -7.86
N GLN A 304 12.83 -26.52 -8.30
CA GLN A 304 13.35 -25.28 -7.71
C GLN A 304 12.59 -24.88 -6.43
N TRP A 305 11.29 -25.16 -6.37
CA TRP A 305 10.46 -24.96 -5.17
C TRP A 305 10.81 -25.93 -4.04
N MET A 306 10.98 -27.22 -4.33
CA MET A 306 11.33 -28.23 -3.32
C MET A 306 12.72 -27.97 -2.72
N ALA A 307 13.67 -27.48 -3.51
CA ALA A 307 15.02 -27.13 -3.04
C ALA A 307 15.03 -26.01 -1.98
N LEU A 308 14.02 -25.13 -1.94
CA LEU A 308 13.92 -24.07 -0.91
C LEU A 308 13.41 -24.58 0.45
N PHE A 309 12.80 -25.77 0.50
CA PHE A 309 12.14 -26.28 1.72
C PHE A 309 12.67 -27.62 2.22
N HIS A 310 13.51 -28.32 1.46
CA HIS A 310 14.01 -29.66 1.82
C HIS A 310 15.22 -29.65 2.79
N ASP A 311 15.93 -28.52 2.94
CA ASP A 311 17.20 -28.42 3.70
C ASP A 311 17.09 -27.76 5.09
N ALA A 312 15.94 -27.83 5.76
CA ALA A 312 15.80 -27.31 7.13
C ALA A 312 15.79 -28.43 8.19
N PRO A 313 16.88 -28.68 8.92
CA PRO A 313 16.86 -29.59 10.06
C PRO A 313 16.25 -28.85 11.26
N PHE A 314 15.08 -29.27 11.74
CA PHE A 314 14.49 -28.74 12.98
C PHE A 314 13.96 -29.86 13.90
N ARG A 315 14.82 -30.28 14.82
CA ARG A 315 14.43 -30.66 16.19
C ARG A 315 15.41 -30.01 17.16
N ARG A 316 14.98 -28.92 17.81
CA ARG A 316 15.15 -28.63 19.25
C ARG A 316 14.70 -27.19 19.54
N ARG A 317 14.01 -27.04 20.67
CA ARG A 317 13.62 -25.75 21.27
C ARG A 317 14.89 -25.04 21.72
N LEU A 318 15.12 -23.81 21.23
CA LEU A 318 15.99 -22.82 21.86
C LEU A 318 15.42 -21.41 21.64
N PRO A 319 15.61 -20.47 22.58
CA PRO A 319 15.03 -19.13 22.53
C PRO A 319 15.84 -18.25 21.58
N VAL A 320 15.17 -17.61 20.60
CA VAL A 320 15.83 -16.85 19.54
C VAL A 320 15.55 -15.36 19.68
N SER A 321 16.40 -14.67 20.41
CA SER A 321 16.67 -13.25 20.18
C SER A 321 18.12 -13.00 20.55
N THR A 322 18.99 -12.89 19.54
CA THR A 322 20.31 -12.18 19.51
C THR A 322 21.24 -12.79 18.44
N LEU A 323 21.28 -14.12 18.24
CA LEU A 323 22.22 -14.77 17.32
C LEU A 323 21.88 -14.64 15.82
N ALA A 324 20.61 -14.61 15.43
CA ALA A 324 20.21 -14.44 14.02
C ALA A 324 20.57 -13.04 13.44
N ARG A 325 20.75 -12.04 14.32
CA ARG A 325 21.07 -10.65 13.94
C ARG A 325 22.57 -10.45 13.67
N GLY A 326 23.45 -11.09 14.45
CA GLY A 326 24.90 -11.09 14.21
C GLY A 326 25.28 -11.71 12.86
N ALA A 327 24.58 -12.78 12.46
CA ALA A 327 24.78 -13.43 11.17
C ALA A 327 24.28 -12.60 9.95
N ARG A 328 23.44 -11.58 10.17
CA ARG A 328 23.00 -10.63 9.12
C ARG A 328 23.98 -9.47 8.95
N ALA A 329 24.46 -8.90 10.06
CA ALA A 329 25.49 -7.87 10.04
C ALA A 329 26.79 -8.36 9.38
N LEU A 330 27.19 -9.60 9.67
CA LEU A 330 28.36 -10.23 9.05
C LEU A 330 28.20 -10.42 7.53
N ARG A 331 26.99 -10.76 7.06
CA ARG A 331 26.72 -10.92 5.61
C ARG A 331 26.73 -9.59 4.85
N LEU A 332 26.20 -8.52 5.45
CA LEU A 332 26.30 -7.16 4.92
C LEU A 332 27.76 -6.70 4.89
N PHE A 333 28.52 -6.95 5.96
CA PHE A 333 29.93 -6.59 6.05
C PHE A 333 30.80 -7.31 5.00
N VAL A 334 30.64 -8.63 4.84
CA VAL A 334 31.38 -9.43 3.85
C VAL A 334 31.05 -8.99 2.41
N ARG A 335 29.78 -8.71 2.11
CA ARG A 335 29.38 -8.20 0.79
C ARG A 335 29.89 -6.79 0.54
N ALA A 336 29.79 -5.88 1.50
CA ALA A 336 30.32 -4.52 1.38
C ALA A 336 31.85 -4.51 1.19
N ALA A 337 32.59 -5.35 1.93
CA ALA A 337 34.04 -5.50 1.78
C ALA A 337 34.46 -6.08 0.41
N TYR A 338 33.68 -7.04 -0.12
CA TYR A 338 33.87 -7.59 -1.47
C TYR A 338 33.71 -6.51 -2.55
N TRP A 339 32.68 -5.65 -2.43
CA TRP A 339 32.43 -4.57 -3.38
C TRP A 339 33.42 -3.41 -3.25
N ARG A 340 33.85 -3.08 -2.03
CA ARG A 340 34.92 -2.08 -1.78
C ARG A 340 36.21 -2.43 -2.54
N ARG A 341 36.64 -3.70 -2.47
CA ARG A 341 37.80 -4.21 -3.22
C ARG A 341 37.62 -4.19 -4.73
N ARG A 342 36.39 -4.10 -5.24
CA ARG A 342 36.09 -4.06 -6.67
C ARG A 342 36.02 -2.61 -7.18
N VAL A 343 35.46 -1.70 -6.38
CA VAL A 343 35.46 -0.25 -6.65
C VAL A 343 36.85 0.36 -6.49
N GLU A 344 37.63 -0.02 -5.47
CA GLU A 344 39.04 0.40 -5.32
C GLU A 344 39.93 -0.14 -6.45
N ARG A 345 39.61 -1.32 -7.00
CA ARG A 345 40.27 -1.85 -8.21
C ARG A 345 39.83 -1.13 -9.50
N ALA A 346 38.57 -0.70 -9.58
CA ALA A 346 38.08 0.14 -10.67
C ALA A 346 38.71 1.54 -10.65
N ARG A 347 38.95 2.10 -9.46
CA ARG A 347 39.59 3.42 -9.25
C ARG A 347 41.10 3.42 -9.50
N ARG A 348 41.78 2.26 -9.39
CA ARG A 348 43.20 2.09 -9.77
C ARG A 348 43.42 1.83 -11.26
N ALA A 349 42.35 1.54 -12.01
CA ALA A 349 42.39 1.30 -13.44
C ALA A 349 42.05 2.56 -14.27
N GLU A 350 42.26 3.74 -13.68
CA GLU A 350 41.76 5.04 -14.15
C GLU A 350 42.78 5.82 -15.01
N GLU A 351 43.67 5.14 -15.74
CA GLU A 351 44.66 5.85 -16.58
C GLU A 351 44.64 5.48 -18.07
N THR A 352 43.76 4.58 -18.56
CA THR A 352 43.85 4.16 -19.99
C THR A 352 42.60 3.71 -20.73
N ALA A 353 41.37 4.03 -20.31
CA ALA A 353 40.20 3.63 -21.13
C ALA A 353 38.93 4.47 -20.96
N ARG A 354 38.98 5.76 -21.30
CA ARG A 354 37.77 6.57 -21.57
C ARG A 354 37.15 6.17 -22.91
N ARG A 355 36.27 5.15 -22.97
CA ARG A 355 35.17 5.09 -23.99
C ARG A 355 34.11 3.98 -23.88
N ARG A 356 34.19 3.01 -22.97
CA ARG A 356 33.18 1.92 -22.87
C ARG A 356 32.48 1.80 -21.51
N HIS A 357 32.51 2.85 -20.70
CA HIS A 357 32.20 2.81 -19.27
C HIS A 357 31.03 3.75 -18.91
N ARG A 358 29.83 3.50 -19.45
CA ARG A 358 28.57 4.11 -18.94
C ARG A 358 27.51 3.07 -18.61
N GLU A 359 27.55 1.89 -19.24
CA GLU A 359 26.57 0.82 -19.02
C GLU A 359 26.85 -0.03 -17.78
N SER A 360 28.11 -0.23 -17.38
CA SER A 360 28.46 -1.08 -16.21
C SER A 360 28.24 -0.40 -14.85
N GLU A 361 28.39 0.93 -14.78
CA GLU A 361 28.09 1.73 -13.59
C GLU A 361 26.58 1.81 -13.34
N ALA A 362 25.80 2.08 -14.38
CA ALA A 362 24.33 2.14 -14.29
C ALA A 362 23.74 0.82 -13.77
N GLN A 363 24.24 -0.32 -14.27
CA GLN A 363 23.77 -1.65 -13.88
C GLN A 363 24.22 -2.04 -12.45
N ALA A 364 25.37 -1.53 -11.99
CA ALA A 364 25.83 -1.72 -10.62
C ALA A 364 25.03 -0.85 -9.62
N LEU A 365 24.69 0.38 -10.01
CA LEU A 365 23.83 1.29 -9.25
C LEU A 365 22.36 0.80 -9.20
N GLU A 366 21.87 0.20 -10.28
CA GLU A 366 20.54 -0.43 -10.34
C GLU A 366 20.43 -1.61 -9.37
N ARG A 367 21.41 -2.52 -9.38
CA ARG A 367 21.45 -3.68 -8.46
C ARG A 367 21.69 -3.28 -7.00
N PHE A 368 22.43 -2.19 -6.77
CA PHE A 368 22.57 -1.61 -5.43
C PHE A 368 21.24 -0.99 -4.97
N GLY A 369 20.53 -0.31 -5.87
CA GLY A 369 19.16 0.16 -5.67
C GLY A 369 18.19 -0.96 -5.31
N ASP A 370 18.32 -2.12 -5.95
CA ASP A 370 17.50 -3.31 -5.66
C ASP A 370 17.79 -3.88 -4.27
N VAL A 371 19.04 -3.82 -3.82
CA VAL A 371 19.43 -4.28 -2.47
C VAL A 371 19.01 -3.26 -1.41
N LEU A 372 19.20 -1.96 -1.66
CA LEU A 372 18.78 -0.91 -0.74
C LEU A 372 17.25 -0.90 -0.62
N THR A 373 16.52 -0.96 -1.73
CA THR A 373 15.05 -1.07 -1.74
C THR A 373 14.57 -2.40 -1.19
N GLY A 374 15.23 -3.51 -1.52
CA GLY A 374 14.85 -4.84 -1.07
C GLY A 374 15.03 -5.03 0.43
N GLU A 375 16.07 -4.45 1.02
CA GLU A 375 16.32 -4.50 2.46
C GLU A 375 15.58 -3.38 3.22
N LEU A 376 15.43 -2.17 2.67
CA LEU A 376 14.59 -1.11 3.25
C LEU A 376 13.10 -1.44 3.16
N GLY A 377 12.64 -2.05 2.06
CA GLY A 377 11.24 -2.49 1.90
C GLY A 377 10.87 -3.72 2.73
N ARG A 378 11.86 -4.42 3.28
CA ARG A 378 11.65 -5.46 4.30
C ARG A 378 11.55 -4.90 5.72
N LEU A 379 11.92 -3.64 5.93
CA LEU A 379 11.93 -2.93 7.21
C LEU A 379 10.81 -1.87 7.21
N LYS A 380 9.59 -2.28 7.56
CA LYS A 380 8.38 -1.42 7.49
C LYS A 380 8.37 -0.34 8.60
N GLY A 381 7.82 0.85 8.29
CA GLY A 381 7.54 1.92 9.27
C GLY A 381 8.53 3.10 9.23
N PRO A 382 9.26 3.43 10.31
CA PRO A 382 10.16 4.60 10.41
C PRO A 382 11.24 4.74 9.32
N LEU A 383 11.68 3.62 8.73
CA LEU A 383 12.63 3.62 7.60
C LEU A 383 11.98 4.04 6.26
N MET A 384 10.65 4.01 6.14
CA MET A 384 9.95 4.63 5.02
C MET A 384 10.04 6.15 5.09
N LYS A 385 9.89 6.74 6.28
CA LYS A 385 10.17 8.16 6.51
C LYS A 385 11.61 8.46 6.14
N PHE A 386 12.55 7.60 6.51
CA PHE A 386 13.95 7.71 6.09
C PHE A 386 14.15 7.65 4.56
N GLY A 387 13.47 6.76 3.83
CA GLY A 387 13.48 6.70 2.36
C GLY A 387 12.87 7.95 1.70
N GLN A 388 11.77 8.46 2.26
CA GLN A 388 11.18 9.76 1.90
C GLN A 388 12.08 10.93 2.28
N MET A 389 12.98 10.79 3.25
CA MET A 389 13.95 11.83 3.65
C MET A 389 15.15 11.84 2.71
N LEU A 390 15.60 10.68 2.25
CA LEU A 390 16.65 10.56 1.24
C LEU A 390 16.17 10.83 -0.19
N SER A 391 14.87 10.71 -0.48
CA SER A 391 14.34 10.95 -1.83
C SER A 391 14.44 12.42 -2.27
N TYR A 392 14.35 13.38 -1.35
CA TYR A 392 14.54 14.82 -1.63
C TYR A 392 16.02 15.21 -1.79
N VAL A 393 16.93 14.46 -1.15
CA VAL A 393 18.38 14.50 -1.43
C VAL A 393 18.69 13.79 -2.77
N GLY A 394 17.72 13.05 -3.30
CA GLY A 394 17.84 11.97 -4.26
C GLY A 394 17.81 12.32 -5.75
N GLU A 395 17.98 13.57 -6.17
CA GLU A 395 18.43 13.82 -7.55
C GLU A 395 19.86 13.31 -7.79
N SER A 396 20.62 13.09 -6.71
CA SER A 396 21.87 12.33 -6.69
C SER A 396 21.68 10.81 -6.81
N LEU A 397 20.46 10.28 -6.59
CA LEU A 397 20.12 8.87 -6.72
C LEU A 397 19.62 8.54 -8.15
N PRO A 398 19.99 7.37 -8.71
CA PRO A 398 19.48 6.92 -10.01
C PRO A 398 17.96 6.84 -10.05
N ALA A 399 17.35 7.21 -11.19
CA ALA A 399 15.90 7.21 -11.38
C ALA A 399 15.18 5.91 -10.94
N PRO A 400 15.71 4.70 -11.21
CA PRO A 400 15.08 3.45 -10.76
C PRO A 400 15.01 3.30 -9.23
N VAL A 401 15.99 3.85 -8.50
CA VAL A 401 16.02 3.84 -7.02
C VAL A 401 15.00 4.84 -6.47
N ARG A 402 14.89 5.99 -7.13
CA ARG A 402 13.99 7.07 -6.74
C ARG A 402 12.53 6.68 -6.89
N GLU A 403 12.16 6.03 -8.00
CA GLU A 403 10.80 5.51 -8.19
C GLU A 403 10.45 4.43 -7.18
N LYS A 404 11.40 3.54 -6.87
CA LYS A 404 11.23 2.51 -5.84
C LYS A 404 11.09 3.07 -4.42
N LEU A 405 11.82 4.14 -4.08
CA LEU A 405 11.69 4.86 -2.81
C LEU A 405 10.41 5.70 -2.71
N LYS A 406 9.87 6.21 -3.85
CA LYS A 406 8.56 6.89 -3.89
C LYS A 406 7.41 5.93 -3.60
N ASN A 407 7.52 4.67 -4.06
CA ASN A 407 6.50 3.64 -3.88
C ASN A 407 6.57 2.92 -2.51
N LEU A 408 7.45 3.35 -1.62
CA LEU A 408 7.58 2.86 -0.24
C LEU A 408 6.54 3.49 0.71
N GLN A 409 5.32 3.72 0.24
CA GLN A 409 4.18 4.14 1.04
C GLN A 409 3.25 2.94 1.28
N ASP A 410 3.49 2.22 2.38
CA ASP A 410 2.68 1.07 2.78
C ASP A 410 1.85 1.46 4.01
N HIS A 411 0.51 1.30 3.93
CA HIS A 411 -0.36 1.47 5.09
C HIS A 411 -0.14 0.28 6.04
N ALA A 412 0.25 0.56 7.29
CA ALA A 412 0.37 -0.49 8.29
C ALA A 412 -1.02 -1.11 8.55
N ALA A 413 -1.09 -2.45 8.54
CA ALA A 413 -2.35 -3.16 8.80
C ALA A 413 -2.90 -2.77 10.18
N PRO A 414 -4.19 -2.36 10.30
CA PRO A 414 -4.76 -1.95 11.56
C PRO A 414 -4.65 -3.01 12.65
N ILE A 415 -4.43 -2.55 13.88
CA ILE A 415 -4.55 -3.40 15.07
C ILE A 415 -6.03 -3.74 15.26
N ALA A 416 -6.30 -5.00 15.59
CA ALA A 416 -7.66 -5.48 15.85
C ALA A 416 -8.37 -4.66 16.96
N PRO A 417 -9.68 -4.38 16.83
CA PRO A 417 -10.41 -3.49 17.73
C PRO A 417 -10.23 -3.79 19.23
N ALA A 418 -10.36 -5.07 19.62
CA ALA A 418 -10.19 -5.48 21.02
C ALA A 418 -8.82 -5.10 21.59
N ARG A 419 -7.76 -5.21 20.78
CA ARG A 419 -6.41 -4.85 21.21
C ARG A 419 -6.23 -3.34 21.30
N ILE A 420 -6.94 -2.57 20.49
CA ILE A 420 -6.90 -1.10 20.57
C ILE A 420 -7.58 -0.55 21.78
N ARG A 421 -8.76 -1.10 22.11
CA ARG A 421 -9.42 -0.77 23.38
C ARG A 421 -8.47 -1.00 24.55
N GLN A 422 -7.83 -2.16 24.61
CA GLN A 422 -6.83 -2.48 25.65
C GLN A 422 -5.66 -1.48 25.70
N ILE A 423 -5.14 -1.06 24.55
CA ILE A 423 -4.04 -0.09 24.49
C ILE A 423 -4.52 1.27 25.02
N ILE A 424 -5.69 1.73 24.58
CA ILE A 424 -6.23 3.02 25.02
C ILE A 424 -6.52 3.01 26.52
N GLU A 425 -7.16 1.96 27.02
CA GLU A 425 -7.48 1.81 28.44
C GLU A 425 -6.22 1.74 29.31
N ALA A 426 -5.18 1.05 28.85
CA ALA A 426 -3.90 0.97 29.55
C ALA A 426 -3.18 2.33 29.59
N GLU A 427 -3.21 3.09 28.50
CA GLU A 427 -2.60 4.43 28.43
C GLU A 427 -3.37 5.44 29.29
N LEU A 428 -4.71 5.39 29.28
CA LEU A 428 -5.54 6.33 30.04
C LEU A 428 -5.73 5.93 31.52
N GLY A 429 -5.40 4.69 31.90
CA GLY A 429 -5.58 4.16 33.25
C GLY A 429 -7.06 3.98 33.66
N ARG A 430 -7.98 3.98 32.70
CA ARG A 430 -9.44 3.87 32.94
C ARG A 430 -10.17 3.19 31.77
N PRO A 431 -11.33 2.57 32.01
CA PRO A 431 -12.14 1.96 30.95
C PRO A 431 -12.51 2.95 29.82
N LEU A 432 -12.62 2.44 28.59
CA LEU A 432 -12.86 3.27 27.42
C LEU A 432 -14.22 4.00 27.48
N ARG A 433 -15.23 3.35 28.05
CA ARG A 433 -16.56 3.92 28.34
C ARG A 433 -16.51 5.11 29.32
N ASP A 434 -15.46 5.19 30.12
CA ASP A 434 -15.28 6.28 31.08
C ASP A 434 -14.60 7.47 30.40
N ALA A 435 -13.74 7.20 29.41
CA ALA A 435 -13.04 8.21 28.62
C ALA A 435 -13.89 8.83 27.50
N PHE A 436 -14.70 8.02 26.80
CA PHE A 436 -15.49 8.46 25.65
C PHE A 436 -16.96 8.05 25.78
N LEU A 437 -17.87 8.89 25.27
CA LEU A 437 -19.30 8.56 25.14
C LEU A 437 -19.50 7.49 24.06
N GLU A 438 -18.71 7.57 22.99
CA GLU A 438 -18.73 6.64 21.87
C GLU A 438 -17.32 6.49 21.30
N PHE A 439 -16.94 5.29 20.88
CA PHE A 439 -15.65 5.03 20.24
C PHE A 439 -15.85 4.12 19.04
N VAL A 440 -15.37 4.57 17.87
CA VAL A 440 -15.49 3.84 16.61
C VAL A 440 -14.30 2.89 16.46
N ASP A 441 -14.59 1.59 16.51
CA ASP A 441 -13.60 0.51 16.41
C ASP A 441 -12.88 0.46 15.07
N ALA A 442 -13.57 0.80 13.99
CA ALA A 442 -12.97 0.89 12.68
C ALA A 442 -12.04 2.12 12.64
N PRO A 443 -10.75 1.94 12.30
CA PRO A 443 -9.86 3.08 12.14
C PRO A 443 -10.30 3.90 10.93
N ILE A 444 -10.23 5.23 11.03
CA ILE A 444 -10.45 6.13 9.89
C ILE A 444 -9.21 6.24 8.99
N ALA A 445 -8.03 5.91 9.53
CA ALA A 445 -6.77 5.88 8.81
C ALA A 445 -5.69 5.11 9.60
N ALA A 446 -4.69 4.58 8.88
CA ALA A 446 -3.47 4.03 9.45
C ALA A 446 -2.28 4.85 8.95
N ALA A 447 -1.43 5.31 9.85
CA ALA A 447 -0.23 6.11 9.57
C ALA A 447 1.05 5.31 9.79
N SER A 448 2.21 5.95 9.66
CA SER A 448 3.53 5.32 9.72
C SER A 448 3.84 4.62 11.05
N ILE A 449 3.42 5.21 12.18
CA ILE A 449 3.70 4.71 13.54
C ILE A 449 2.45 4.58 14.41
N SER A 450 1.28 4.87 13.85
CA SER A 450 0.02 4.97 14.59
C SER A 450 -1.20 4.71 13.72
N GLN A 451 -2.35 4.60 14.37
CA GLN A 451 -3.65 4.48 13.73
C GLN A 451 -4.64 5.48 14.33
N LEU A 452 -5.58 5.96 13.53
CA LEU A 452 -6.52 7.02 13.91
C LEU A 452 -7.93 6.46 14.05
N HIS A 453 -8.59 6.80 15.15
CA HIS A 453 -9.98 6.42 15.43
C HIS A 453 -10.85 7.65 15.66
N LEU A 454 -12.13 7.54 15.35
CA LEU A 454 -13.12 8.53 15.79
C LEU A 454 -13.67 8.16 17.16
N ALA A 455 -13.87 9.18 17.98
CA ALA A 455 -14.57 9.04 19.24
C ALA A 455 -15.43 10.28 19.50
N ARG A 456 -16.48 10.11 20.30
CA ARG A 456 -17.31 11.20 20.79
C ARG A 456 -17.01 11.41 22.27
N ARG A 457 -16.67 12.63 22.65
CA ARG A 457 -16.45 13.02 24.05
C ARG A 457 -17.78 13.10 24.80
N ARG A 458 -17.69 13.16 26.13
CA ARG A 458 -18.86 13.32 27.02
C ARG A 458 -19.59 14.64 26.86
N ASP A 459 -18.91 15.67 26.34
CA ASP A 459 -19.51 16.96 25.98
C ASP A 459 -20.17 16.95 24.58
N GLY A 460 -20.21 15.79 23.91
CA GLY A 460 -20.83 15.59 22.60
C GLY A 460 -19.93 15.90 21.40
N ARG A 461 -18.73 16.46 21.59
CA ARG A 461 -17.83 16.79 20.48
C ARG A 461 -17.15 15.56 19.89
N TRP A 462 -16.99 15.55 18.57
CA TRP A 462 -16.21 14.53 17.87
C TRP A 462 -14.71 14.83 17.96
N VAL A 463 -13.93 13.79 18.22
CA VAL A 463 -12.48 13.83 18.31
C VAL A 463 -11.84 12.71 17.52
N VAL A 464 -10.59 12.92 17.13
CA VAL A 464 -9.72 11.90 16.56
C VAL A 464 -8.75 11.43 17.64
N VAL A 465 -8.67 10.11 17.83
CA VAL A 465 -7.74 9.45 18.75
C VAL A 465 -6.65 8.77 17.92
N LYS A 466 -5.45 9.35 17.89
CA LYS A 466 -4.22 8.76 17.35
C LYS A 466 -3.65 7.77 18.39
N VAL A 467 -3.60 6.49 18.03
CA VAL A 467 -3.08 5.40 18.88
C VAL A 467 -1.76 4.89 18.32
N LYS A 468 -0.68 5.00 19.10
CA LYS A 468 0.65 4.52 18.70
C LYS A 468 0.71 2.99 18.65
N TYR A 469 1.45 2.45 17.67
CA TYR A 469 1.66 1.00 17.61
C TYR A 469 2.55 0.51 18.77
N PRO A 470 2.16 -0.56 19.49
CA PRO A 470 2.97 -1.12 20.56
C PRO A 470 4.34 -1.60 20.05
N GLY A 471 5.41 -1.25 20.77
CA GLY A 471 6.77 -1.67 20.43
C GLY A 471 7.42 -0.92 19.25
N ILE A 472 6.75 0.12 18.71
CA ILE A 472 7.26 0.84 17.53
C ILE A 472 8.54 1.61 17.87
N ALA A 473 8.65 2.23 19.04
CA ALA A 473 9.84 3.00 19.43
C ALA A 473 11.10 2.12 19.52
N GLU A 474 10.98 0.90 20.04
CA GLU A 474 12.05 -0.08 20.10
C GLU A 474 12.42 -0.60 18.71
N ALA A 475 11.43 -0.84 17.85
CA ALA A 475 11.65 -1.21 16.46
C ALA A 475 12.40 -0.09 15.71
N VAL A 476 11.96 1.16 15.83
CA VAL A 476 12.61 2.35 15.27
C VAL A 476 14.06 2.45 15.73
N ARG A 477 14.31 2.33 17.04
CA ARG A 477 15.66 2.42 17.61
C ARG A 477 16.58 1.31 17.09
N SER A 478 16.08 0.08 17.00
CA SER A 478 16.81 -1.06 16.46
C SER A 478 17.11 -0.89 14.96
N ASP A 479 16.12 -0.46 14.19
CA ASP A 479 16.23 -0.29 12.74
C ASP A 479 17.21 0.83 12.37
N ILE A 480 17.20 1.95 13.09
CA ILE A 480 18.13 3.04 12.84
C ILE A 480 19.56 2.68 13.29
N SER A 481 19.72 1.83 14.31
CA SER A 481 21.06 1.32 14.68
C SER A 481 21.73 0.57 13.53
N LEU A 482 20.95 -0.04 12.63
CA LEU A 482 21.45 -0.71 11.42
C LEU A 482 21.95 0.29 10.37
N LEU A 483 21.34 1.49 10.28
CA LEU A 483 21.76 2.53 9.35
C LEU A 483 23.16 3.08 9.66
N ARG A 484 23.61 3.04 10.92
CA ARG A 484 24.97 3.45 11.31
C ARG A 484 26.05 2.62 10.59
N PHE A 485 25.75 1.37 10.25
CA PHE A 485 26.65 0.49 9.49
C PHE A 485 26.65 0.77 7.98
N VAL A 486 25.62 1.47 7.47
CA VAL A 486 25.49 1.86 6.05
C VAL A 486 25.95 3.32 5.81
N ALA A 487 26.04 4.14 6.86
CA ALA A 487 26.45 5.55 6.78
C ALA A 487 27.78 5.80 6.03
N PRO A 488 28.84 4.99 6.19
CA PRO A 488 30.07 5.15 5.40
C PRO A 488 29.87 4.92 3.90
N PHE A 489 28.85 4.14 3.52
CA PHE A 489 28.47 3.85 2.14
C PHE A 489 27.61 4.98 1.54
N LEU A 490 26.71 5.57 2.35
CA LEU A 490 25.92 6.75 1.97
C LEU A 490 26.81 7.97 1.66
N LYS A 491 27.97 8.11 2.32
CA LYS A 491 28.96 9.18 2.04
C LYS A 491 29.36 9.25 0.56
N GLY A 492 29.61 8.11 -0.08
CA GLY A 492 30.02 8.04 -1.49
C GLY A 492 28.86 8.08 -2.48
N LEU A 493 27.67 7.63 -2.07
CA LEU A 493 26.48 7.61 -2.92
C LEU A 493 25.77 8.97 -3.00
N LEU A 494 25.70 9.68 -1.88
CA LEU A 494 24.96 10.95 -1.75
C LEU A 494 25.86 12.19 -1.87
N ASN A 495 27.18 12.02 -1.99
CA ASN A 495 28.16 13.11 -1.95
C ASN A 495 27.99 14.04 -0.73
N ILE A 496 27.71 13.45 0.45
CA ILE A 496 27.61 14.17 1.71
C ILE A 496 28.82 13.83 2.58
N GLY A 497 29.70 14.81 2.81
CA GLY A 497 30.94 14.65 3.56
C GLY A 497 30.73 14.30 5.04
N ASN A 498 29.61 14.75 5.62
CA ASN A 498 29.16 14.54 7.01
C ASN A 498 27.87 13.69 7.09
N ALA A 499 27.81 12.61 6.30
CA ALA A 499 26.64 11.72 6.23
C ALA A 499 26.24 11.10 7.58
N LYS A 500 27.18 10.94 8.53
CA LYS A 500 26.92 10.40 9.86
C LYS A 500 26.11 11.38 10.70
N GLU A 501 26.52 12.65 10.73
CA GLU A 501 25.88 13.73 11.48
C GLU A 501 24.48 13.97 10.93
N VAL A 502 24.33 13.95 9.61
CA VAL A 502 23.04 13.94 8.92
C VAL A 502 22.17 12.77 9.39
N LEU A 503 22.69 11.54 9.36
CA LEU A 503 21.94 10.37 9.79
C LEU A 503 21.50 10.45 11.26
N GLU A 504 22.36 10.96 12.14
CA GLU A 504 22.07 11.13 13.56
C GLU A 504 20.99 12.21 13.80
N GLU A 505 20.94 13.26 12.98
CA GLU A 505 19.84 14.24 13.00
C GLU A 505 18.51 13.62 12.59
N LEU A 506 18.50 12.91 11.46
CA LEU A 506 17.31 12.23 10.95
C LEU A 506 16.80 11.19 11.96
N GLN A 507 17.72 10.45 12.59
CA GLN A 507 17.40 9.52 13.67
C GLN A 507 16.67 10.21 14.83
N ARG A 508 17.18 11.39 15.24
CA ARG A 508 16.62 12.14 16.36
C ARG A 508 15.20 12.59 16.07
N LEU A 509 14.93 13.05 14.85
CA LEU A 509 13.61 13.50 14.43
C LEU A 509 12.59 12.34 14.37
N ILE A 510 12.97 11.20 13.79
CA ILE A 510 12.09 10.02 13.71
C ILE A 510 11.79 9.44 15.11
N LEU A 511 12.78 9.41 16.01
CA LEU A 511 12.57 8.96 17.38
C LEU A 511 11.70 9.93 18.18
N ALA A 512 11.82 11.24 17.93
CA ALA A 512 10.99 12.26 18.58
C ALA A 512 9.50 12.11 18.24
N GLU A 513 9.19 11.63 17.03
CA GLU A 513 7.82 11.35 16.57
C GLU A 513 7.15 10.20 17.36
N CYS A 514 7.95 9.32 17.97
CA CYS A 514 7.43 8.19 18.75
C CYS A 514 6.88 8.60 20.13
N ASP A 515 6.91 9.88 20.49
CA ASP A 515 6.38 10.43 21.73
C ASP A 515 5.32 11.50 21.43
N PHE A 516 4.05 11.10 21.58
CA PHE A 516 2.91 11.96 21.28
C PHE A 516 2.71 13.12 22.25
N SER A 517 3.34 13.09 23.44
CA SER A 517 3.34 14.25 24.33
C SER A 517 4.04 15.44 23.67
N ARG A 518 5.11 15.18 22.92
CA ARG A 518 5.86 16.21 22.20
C ARG A 518 5.06 16.76 21.03
N GLU A 519 4.38 15.90 20.28
CA GLU A 519 3.49 16.33 19.19
C GLU A 519 2.37 17.23 19.72
N ALA A 520 1.73 16.83 20.82
CA ALA A 520 0.72 17.63 21.51
C ALA A 520 1.26 19.01 21.93
N ASP A 521 2.47 19.08 22.50
CA ASP A 521 3.11 20.34 22.90
C ASP A 521 3.40 21.26 21.73
N HIS A 522 3.84 20.71 20.61
CA HIS A 522 4.03 21.48 19.38
C HIS A 522 2.70 21.98 18.84
N GLN A 523 1.68 21.11 18.75
CA GLN A 523 0.36 21.47 18.26
C GLN A 523 -0.27 22.60 19.09
N ASP A 524 -0.23 22.52 20.43
CA ASP A 524 -0.71 23.59 21.31
C ASP A 524 0.09 24.89 21.14
N THR A 525 1.40 24.79 20.92
CA THR A 525 2.24 25.96 20.67
C THR A 525 1.86 26.66 19.37
N PHE A 526 1.70 25.90 18.29
CA PHE A 526 1.30 26.46 17.00
C PHE A 526 -0.15 26.98 17.03
N ALA A 527 -1.07 26.29 17.72
CA ALA A 527 -2.43 26.77 17.91
C ALA A 527 -2.46 28.15 18.59
N ARG A 528 -1.60 28.40 19.58
CA ARG A 528 -1.46 29.73 20.19
C ARG A 528 -0.82 30.76 19.26
N VAL A 529 0.21 30.37 18.51
CA VAL A 529 0.91 31.28 17.57
C VAL A 529 -0.01 31.78 16.47
N PHE A 530 -0.91 30.93 15.98
CA PHE A 530 -1.81 31.22 14.87
C PHE A 530 -3.25 31.44 15.29
N ALA A 531 -3.52 31.71 16.58
CA ALA A 531 -4.87 31.91 17.10
C ALA A 531 -5.62 33.06 16.40
N ASP A 532 -4.90 34.09 15.96
CA ASP A 532 -5.45 35.27 15.29
C ASP A 532 -5.53 35.13 13.75
N ASP A 533 -5.07 34.02 13.17
CA ASP A 533 -5.16 33.77 11.72
C ASP A 533 -6.33 32.80 11.42
N PRO A 534 -7.48 33.30 10.94
CA PRO A 534 -8.66 32.46 10.70
C PRO A 534 -8.51 31.52 9.48
N GLU A 535 -7.46 31.69 8.65
CA GLU A 535 -7.19 30.83 7.50
C GLU A 535 -6.39 29.57 7.88
N ILE A 536 -5.69 29.60 9.02
CA ILE A 536 -4.91 28.49 9.57
C ILE A 536 -5.73 27.80 10.67
N VAL A 537 -6.11 26.54 10.43
CA VAL A 537 -6.86 25.74 11.39
C VAL A 537 -5.93 24.71 12.02
N ILE A 538 -5.89 24.68 13.36
CA ILE A 538 -5.13 23.69 14.12
C ILE A 538 -6.10 23.05 15.12
N PRO A 539 -6.37 21.73 15.04
CA PRO A 539 -7.30 21.08 15.95
C PRO A 539 -6.83 21.23 17.41
N ALA A 540 -7.75 21.48 18.35
CA ALA A 540 -7.36 21.57 19.76
C ALA A 540 -6.98 20.19 20.30
N VAL A 541 -5.95 20.13 21.15
CA VAL A 541 -5.52 18.90 21.82
C VAL A 541 -6.32 18.70 23.11
N HIS A 542 -6.83 17.49 23.32
CA HIS A 542 -7.49 17.06 24.55
C HIS A 542 -6.45 16.41 25.47
N ARG A 543 -5.81 17.22 26.31
CA ARG A 543 -4.71 16.80 27.19
C ARG A 543 -5.10 15.73 28.20
N ASP A 544 -6.34 15.76 28.68
CA ASP A 544 -6.93 14.76 29.58
C ASP A 544 -7.09 13.37 28.93
N LEU A 545 -7.00 13.31 27.59
CA LEU A 545 -7.13 12.10 26.77
C LEU A 545 -5.89 11.85 25.91
N SER A 546 -4.76 12.44 26.27
CA SER A 546 -3.49 12.32 25.54
C SER A 546 -2.36 11.91 26.48
N THR A 547 -1.44 11.09 25.98
CA THR A 547 -0.29 10.53 26.69
C THR A 547 0.90 10.45 25.73
N SER A 548 2.01 9.80 26.12
CA SER A 548 3.09 9.51 25.18
C SER A 548 2.68 8.48 24.10
N GLY A 549 1.64 7.67 24.34
CA GLY A 549 1.13 6.64 23.42
C GLY A 549 -0.19 7.00 22.72
N LEU A 550 -0.90 8.03 23.19
CA LEU A 550 -2.17 8.51 22.64
C LEU A 550 -2.14 10.01 22.37
N LEU A 551 -2.69 10.44 21.24
CA LEU A 551 -2.97 11.86 20.98
C LEU A 551 -4.43 12.01 20.59
N THR A 552 -5.21 12.73 21.40
CA THR A 552 -6.61 13.03 21.12
C THR A 552 -6.74 14.50 20.74
N MET A 553 -7.35 14.78 19.58
CA MET A 553 -7.54 16.14 19.07
C MET A 553 -8.94 16.32 18.46
N ASP A 554 -9.38 17.57 18.30
CA ASP A 554 -10.67 17.86 17.65
C ASP A 554 -10.78 17.20 16.27
N TYR A 555 -11.95 16.65 15.96
CA TYR A 555 -12.24 16.18 14.61
C TYR A 555 -12.55 17.38 13.71
N VAL A 556 -11.82 17.51 12.61
CA VAL A 556 -12.05 18.52 11.58
C VAL A 556 -12.50 17.84 10.31
N GLN A 557 -13.66 18.26 9.80
CA GLN A 557 -14.16 17.82 8.50
C GLN A 557 -13.58 18.73 7.41
N GLY A 558 -12.91 18.14 6.43
CA GLY A 558 -12.32 18.86 5.30
C GLY A 558 -11.94 17.92 4.17
N GLU A 559 -11.61 18.50 3.02
CA GLU A 559 -11.22 17.75 1.82
C GLU A 559 -9.76 17.30 1.91
N ARG A 560 -9.47 16.10 1.41
CA ARG A 560 -8.09 15.63 1.24
C ARG A 560 -7.44 16.30 0.04
N PHE A 561 -6.11 16.39 0.04
CA PHE A 561 -5.33 17.05 -1.00
C PHE A 561 -5.75 16.68 -2.43
N ALA A 562 -5.84 15.39 -2.76
CA ALA A 562 -6.16 14.95 -4.13
C ALA A 562 -7.56 15.40 -4.58
N ALA A 563 -8.56 15.33 -3.68
CA ALA A 563 -9.92 15.78 -3.97
C ALA A 563 -9.97 17.31 -4.15
N PHE A 564 -9.31 18.06 -3.26
CA PHE A 564 -9.21 19.51 -3.37
C PHE A 564 -8.48 19.94 -4.64
N ALA A 565 -7.35 19.30 -4.96
CA ALA A 565 -6.57 19.58 -6.17
C ALA A 565 -7.39 19.34 -7.45
N ALA A 566 -8.24 18.31 -7.47
CA ALA A 566 -9.10 18.02 -8.61
C ALA A 566 -10.31 18.96 -8.73
N ARG A 567 -10.92 19.34 -7.60
CA ARG A 567 -12.21 20.05 -7.56
C ARG A 567 -12.09 21.57 -7.46
N ALA A 568 -11.14 22.07 -6.68
CA ALA A 568 -11.09 23.49 -6.31
C ALA A 568 -10.68 24.38 -7.49
N ASP A 569 -11.24 25.59 -7.52
CA ASP A 569 -10.85 26.62 -8.47
C ASP A 569 -9.43 27.16 -8.18
N ARG A 570 -8.89 27.94 -9.13
CA ARG A 570 -7.55 28.50 -9.04
C ARG A 570 -7.40 29.44 -7.83
N ALA A 571 -8.43 30.23 -7.51
CA ALA A 571 -8.38 31.20 -6.42
C ALA A 571 -8.25 30.50 -5.05
N ALA A 572 -9.02 29.44 -4.82
CA ALA A 572 -8.94 28.61 -3.63
C ALA A 572 -7.59 27.89 -3.52
N LYS A 573 -7.06 27.37 -4.63
CA LYS A 573 -5.73 26.72 -4.68
C LYS A 573 -4.60 27.70 -4.34
N ASN A 574 -4.60 28.89 -4.94
CA ASN A 574 -3.63 29.95 -4.68
C ASN A 574 -3.68 30.40 -3.21
N ARG A 575 -4.90 30.55 -2.66
CA ARG A 575 -5.09 30.91 -1.25
C ARG A 575 -4.57 29.83 -0.32
N ALA A 576 -4.90 28.56 -0.55
CA ALA A 576 -4.42 27.46 0.28
C ALA A 576 -2.89 27.35 0.26
N ALA A 577 -2.27 27.52 -0.91
CA ALA A 577 -0.82 27.53 -1.05
C ALA A 577 -0.15 28.73 -0.35
N THR A 578 -0.82 29.89 -0.34
CA THR A 578 -0.40 31.08 0.43
C THR A 578 -0.48 30.81 1.93
N VAL A 579 -1.56 30.19 2.43
CA VAL A 579 -1.74 29.81 3.83
C VAL A 579 -0.65 28.83 4.30
N ILE A 580 -0.35 27.81 3.47
CA ILE A 580 0.74 26.85 3.74
C ILE A 580 2.09 27.57 3.81
N THR A 581 2.35 28.49 2.87
CA THR A 581 3.57 29.31 2.87
C THR A 581 3.66 30.14 4.16
N ARG A 582 2.62 30.91 4.49
CA ARG A 582 2.56 31.79 5.67
C ARG A 582 2.81 31.04 6.96
N MET A 583 2.12 29.90 7.15
CA MET A 583 2.30 29.00 8.28
C MET A 583 3.77 28.59 8.42
N ALA A 584 4.37 28.14 7.33
CA ALA A 584 5.74 27.63 7.33
C ALA A 584 6.78 28.73 7.59
N VAL A 585 6.73 29.84 6.85
CA VAL A 585 7.74 30.89 6.95
C VAL A 585 7.65 31.62 8.29
N THR A 586 6.44 31.86 8.81
CA THR A 586 6.27 32.45 10.15
C THR A 586 6.80 31.51 11.23
N SER A 587 6.46 30.23 11.17
CA SER A 587 6.92 29.22 12.13
C SER A 587 8.45 29.12 12.17
N ILE A 588 9.09 29.04 11.00
CA ILE A 588 10.56 28.93 10.87
C ILE A 588 11.24 30.23 11.30
N HIS A 589 10.84 31.35 10.69
CA HIS A 589 11.56 32.62 10.79
C HIS A 589 11.13 33.51 11.94
N ARG A 590 10.09 33.17 12.70
CA ARG A 590 9.75 33.89 13.94
C ARG A 590 9.80 33.00 15.18
N HIS A 591 9.52 31.70 15.04
CA HIS A 591 9.44 30.78 16.18
C HIS A 591 10.54 29.71 16.19
N CYS A 592 11.44 29.73 15.20
CA CYS A 592 12.55 28.77 15.05
C CYS A 592 12.09 27.30 15.15
N ALA A 593 10.85 26.99 14.76
CA ALA A 593 10.31 25.65 14.87
C ALA A 593 9.25 25.41 13.80
N PHE A 594 9.25 24.26 13.14
CA PHE A 594 8.21 23.87 12.19
C PHE A 594 8.18 22.36 11.94
N ASN A 595 7.02 21.83 11.54
CA ASN A 595 6.90 20.46 11.09
C ASN A 595 7.66 20.27 9.77
N ALA A 596 8.74 19.50 9.79
CA ALA A 596 9.58 19.27 8.61
C ALA A 596 9.06 18.15 7.70
N ASP A 597 7.77 17.79 7.80
CA ASP A 597 7.13 16.80 6.95
C ASP A 597 6.01 17.41 6.07
N PRO A 598 6.32 17.87 4.85
CA PRO A 598 5.37 18.55 3.97
C PRO A 598 4.44 17.57 3.24
N HIS A 599 4.13 16.41 3.83
CA HIS A 599 3.32 15.38 3.17
C HIS A 599 1.88 15.86 2.92
N PRO A 600 1.27 15.63 1.73
CA PRO A 600 -0.10 16.07 1.42
C PRO A 600 -1.15 15.59 2.44
N GLY A 601 -0.92 14.43 3.05
CA GLY A 601 -1.80 13.86 4.08
C GLY A 601 -1.87 14.64 5.39
N ASN A 602 -0.94 15.57 5.63
CA ASN A 602 -0.88 16.40 6.83
C ASN A 602 -1.80 17.63 6.76
N TYR A 603 -2.50 17.81 5.63
CA TYR A 603 -3.41 18.92 5.38
C TYR A 603 -4.85 18.45 5.13
N LEU A 604 -5.82 19.18 5.66
CA LEU A 604 -7.19 19.19 5.17
C LEU A 604 -7.52 20.57 4.61
N PHE A 605 -8.27 20.59 3.52
CA PHE A 605 -8.67 21.81 2.85
C PHE A 605 -10.12 22.12 3.19
N LEU A 606 -10.36 23.36 3.63
CA LEU A 606 -11.66 23.84 4.09
C LEU A 606 -12.24 24.87 3.11
N PRO A 607 -13.55 25.16 3.17
CA PRO A 607 -14.17 26.18 2.34
C PRO A 607 -13.42 27.51 2.40
N GLY A 608 -13.28 28.14 1.23
CA GLY A 608 -12.60 29.42 1.08
C GLY A 608 -11.07 29.34 1.10
N GLY A 609 -10.47 28.16 0.83
CA GLY A 609 -9.01 28.01 0.75
C GLY A 609 -8.28 28.01 2.09
N ARG A 610 -9.02 27.87 3.20
CA ARG A 610 -8.45 27.68 4.54
C ARG A 610 -7.83 26.28 4.66
N VAL A 611 -6.81 26.15 5.49
CA VAL A 611 -6.04 24.90 5.61
C VAL A 611 -5.95 24.47 7.06
N CYS A 612 -6.31 23.21 7.33
CA CYS A 612 -6.12 22.57 8.62
C CYS A 612 -4.87 21.72 8.62
N PHE A 613 -4.00 21.91 9.62
CA PHE A 613 -2.74 21.19 9.80
C PHE A 613 -2.93 20.08 10.86
N LEU A 614 -2.66 18.83 10.48
CA LEU A 614 -3.03 17.63 11.28
C LEU A 614 -1.84 16.94 11.99
N ASP A 615 -0.62 17.27 11.61
CA ASP A 615 0.59 16.57 12.07
C ASP A 615 1.64 17.58 12.54
N PHE A 616 2.15 17.34 13.75
CA PHE A 616 3.23 18.11 14.37
C PHE A 616 4.32 17.19 14.95
N GLY A 617 4.28 15.89 14.63
CA GLY A 617 5.16 14.87 15.18
C GLY A 617 6.60 14.98 14.67
N PHE A 618 6.78 15.52 13.46
CA PHE A 618 8.09 15.73 12.85
C PHE A 618 8.58 17.19 12.98
N THR A 619 8.28 17.83 14.11
CA THR A 619 8.69 19.22 14.38
C THR A 619 10.19 19.32 14.70
N LYS A 620 10.91 20.10 13.87
CA LYS A 620 12.28 20.51 14.14
C LYS A 620 12.27 21.85 14.88
N ARG A 621 13.13 21.97 15.90
CA ARG A 621 13.51 23.25 16.53
C ARG A 621 14.94 23.59 16.15
N TRP A 622 15.14 24.79 15.62
CA TRP A 622 16.43 25.35 15.24
C TRP A 622 16.91 26.33 16.33
N SER A 623 18.23 26.53 16.42
CA SER A 623 18.75 27.63 17.23
C SER A 623 18.44 28.97 16.57
N ARG A 624 18.26 30.01 17.39
CA ARG A 624 18.09 31.39 16.91
C ARG A 624 19.27 31.82 16.05
N GLU A 625 20.48 31.44 16.45
CA GLU A 625 21.72 31.68 15.69
C GLU A 625 21.66 31.08 14.28
N PHE A 626 21.27 29.80 14.16
CA PHE A 626 21.17 29.14 12.86
C PHE A 626 20.14 29.84 11.95
N ILE A 627 18.98 30.20 12.50
CA ILE A 627 17.94 30.91 11.73
C ILE A 627 18.40 32.30 11.32
N ASN A 628 19.01 33.08 12.22
CA ASN A 628 19.52 34.42 11.89
C ASN A 628 20.65 34.37 10.85
N LEU A 629 21.53 33.37 10.91
CA LEU A 629 22.53 33.12 9.86
C LEU A 629 21.87 32.72 8.53
N SER A 630 20.88 31.84 8.55
CA SER A 630 20.14 31.42 7.35
C SER A 630 19.35 32.58 6.72
N LYS A 631 18.81 33.49 7.53
CA LYS A 631 18.17 34.73 7.06
C LYS A 631 19.17 35.65 6.37
N THR A 632 20.33 35.85 6.98
CA THR A 632 21.42 36.65 6.40
C THR A 632 21.90 36.04 5.08
N GLN A 633 22.07 34.72 5.03
CA GLN A 633 22.40 33.99 3.81
C GLN A 633 21.34 34.19 2.73
N SER A 634 20.06 34.09 3.08
CA SER A 634 18.95 34.27 2.15
C SER A 634 18.91 35.70 1.61
N LEU A 635 19.04 36.72 2.46
CA LEU A 635 19.11 38.13 2.04
C LEU A 635 20.31 38.40 1.13
N ALA A 636 21.50 37.88 1.47
CA ALA A 636 22.67 37.99 0.63
C ALA A 636 22.44 37.33 -0.73
N ALA A 637 21.80 36.15 -0.74
CA ALA A 637 21.46 35.46 -1.96
C ALA A 637 20.47 36.23 -2.82
N LEU A 638 19.45 36.89 -2.24
CA LEU A 638 18.50 37.75 -2.94
C LEU A 638 19.14 39.03 -3.51
N ASN A 639 20.12 39.59 -2.80
CA ASN A 639 20.85 40.79 -3.24
C ASN A 639 22.01 40.49 -4.20
N GLY A 640 22.36 39.21 -4.42
CA GLY A 640 23.52 38.83 -5.22
C GLY A 640 24.86 39.14 -4.53
N ASP A 641 24.85 39.34 -3.21
CA ASP A 641 26.04 39.60 -2.40
C ASP A 641 26.81 38.29 -2.18
N LEU A 642 27.74 38.00 -3.08
CA LEU A 642 28.58 36.80 -3.06
C LEU A 642 29.46 36.72 -1.81
N GLU A 643 29.94 37.85 -1.30
CA GLU A 643 30.86 37.87 -0.16
C GLU A 643 30.13 37.43 1.11
N THR A 644 29.01 38.08 1.43
CA THR A 644 28.19 37.71 2.59
C THR A 644 27.59 36.31 2.41
N PHE A 645 27.16 35.95 1.20
CA PHE A 645 26.66 34.61 0.92
C PHE A 645 27.74 33.54 1.16
N GLY A 646 28.96 33.72 0.67
CA GLY A 646 30.06 32.79 0.88
C GLY A 646 30.47 32.67 2.36
N ARG A 647 30.52 33.80 3.08
CA ARG A 647 30.82 33.82 4.53
C ARG A 647 29.75 33.08 5.33
N THR A 648 28.48 33.34 5.07
CA THR A 648 27.36 32.68 5.77
C THR A 648 27.26 31.20 5.41
N CYS A 649 27.49 30.83 4.14
CA CYS A 649 27.62 29.43 3.73
C CYS A 649 28.68 28.69 4.56
N ARG A 650 29.88 29.26 4.72
CA ARG A 650 30.95 28.68 5.55
C ARG A 650 30.52 28.53 7.02
N ALA A 651 29.91 29.55 7.60
CA ALA A 651 29.42 29.52 8.98
C ALA A 651 28.33 28.45 9.19
N LEU A 652 27.49 28.24 8.17
CA LEU A 652 26.46 27.20 8.13
C LEU A 652 27.00 25.81 7.77
N GLY A 653 28.32 25.70 7.57
CA GLY A 653 29.03 24.44 7.35
C GLY A 653 29.07 23.98 5.89
N TYR A 654 28.60 24.78 4.92
CA TYR A 654 28.73 24.48 3.49
C TYR A 654 30.20 24.54 3.07
N THR A 655 30.90 23.42 3.20
CA THR A 655 32.34 23.32 2.91
C THR A 655 32.65 22.07 2.10
N SER A 656 33.68 22.14 1.27
CA SER A 656 34.18 20.98 0.52
C SER A 656 35.69 21.04 0.44
N ASP A 657 36.33 19.88 0.50
CA ASP A 657 37.78 19.74 0.28
C ASP A 657 38.10 19.72 -1.23
N ASN A 658 37.07 19.70 -2.10
CA ASN A 658 37.23 19.68 -3.54
C ASN A 658 37.34 21.12 -4.10
N PRO A 659 38.43 21.44 -4.84
CA PRO A 659 38.59 22.74 -5.50
C PRO A 659 37.47 23.11 -6.48
N ALA A 660 36.72 22.13 -6.99
CA ALA A 660 35.57 22.36 -7.86
C ALA A 660 34.34 22.93 -7.12
N PHE A 661 34.34 23.00 -5.78
CA PHE A 661 33.27 23.63 -5.02
C PHE A 661 33.41 25.15 -5.02
N ASN A 662 32.46 25.84 -5.63
CA ASN A 662 32.48 27.29 -5.78
C ASN A 662 31.18 27.94 -5.27
N TYR A 663 31.29 28.89 -4.35
CA TYR A 663 30.15 29.65 -3.82
C TYR A 663 29.44 30.49 -4.88
N THR A 664 30.14 30.96 -5.91
CA THR A 664 29.53 31.72 -7.02
C THR A 664 28.55 30.84 -7.77
N GLU A 665 28.97 29.61 -8.12
CA GLU A 665 28.09 28.67 -8.81
C GLU A 665 26.91 28.26 -7.94
N LEU A 666 27.15 27.97 -6.64
CA LEU A 666 26.07 27.67 -5.69
C LEU A 666 25.07 28.83 -5.58
N LEU A 667 25.54 30.07 -5.52
CA LEU A 667 24.70 31.26 -5.49
C LEU A 667 23.85 31.37 -6.75
N THR A 668 24.45 31.22 -7.94
CA THR A 668 23.74 31.25 -9.22
C THR A 668 22.65 30.18 -9.25
N LEU A 669 22.98 28.93 -8.89
CA LEU A 669 22.03 27.82 -8.86
C LEU A 669 20.85 28.09 -7.93
N LEU A 670 21.10 28.60 -6.72
CA LEU A 670 20.03 28.86 -5.76
C LEU A 670 19.18 30.08 -6.17
N ARG A 671 19.78 31.09 -6.85
CA ARG A 671 19.04 32.23 -7.42
C ARG A 671 18.18 31.86 -8.62
N GLU A 672 18.59 30.91 -9.43
CA GLU A 672 17.79 30.38 -10.54
C GLU A 672 16.71 29.39 -10.05
N GLY A 673 16.95 28.73 -8.91
CA GLY A 673 16.01 27.83 -8.24
C GLY A 673 15.26 28.52 -7.08
N THR A 674 15.49 28.02 -5.86
CA THR A 674 14.71 28.36 -4.66
C THR A 674 14.54 29.85 -4.43
N TYR A 675 15.64 30.62 -4.37
CA TYR A 675 15.59 32.06 -4.13
C TYR A 675 14.97 32.83 -5.29
N GLY A 676 15.02 32.29 -6.51
CA GLY A 676 14.38 32.87 -7.69
C GLY A 676 12.88 33.07 -7.50
N THR A 677 12.24 32.16 -6.77
CA THR A 677 10.81 32.24 -6.42
C THR A 677 10.49 33.34 -5.40
N TRP A 678 11.52 33.94 -4.77
CA TRP A 678 11.40 34.99 -3.75
C TRP A 678 11.96 36.33 -4.21
N LEU A 679 12.64 36.40 -5.37
CA LEU A 679 13.36 37.60 -5.82
C LEU A 679 12.43 38.80 -6.04
N GLU A 680 11.30 38.57 -6.70
CA GLU A 680 10.35 39.60 -7.09
C GLU A 680 9.08 39.53 -6.23
N ASP A 681 8.51 40.68 -5.87
CA ASP A 681 7.20 40.77 -5.22
C ASP A 681 6.08 40.50 -6.24
N LYS A 682 6.01 39.25 -6.73
CA LYS A 682 4.98 38.79 -7.67
C LYS A 682 4.61 37.32 -7.41
N PRO A 683 3.40 36.90 -7.79
CA PRO A 683 3.04 35.48 -7.79
C PRO A 683 3.98 34.66 -8.69
N PHE A 684 4.39 33.50 -8.21
CA PHE A 684 5.17 32.52 -8.96
C PHE A 684 4.32 31.25 -9.18
N VAL A 685 4.29 30.76 -10.43
CA VAL A 685 3.59 29.52 -10.81
C VAL A 685 4.54 28.34 -10.60
N PHE A 686 4.24 27.48 -9.64
CA PHE A 686 5.02 26.26 -9.44
C PHE A 686 4.61 25.21 -10.47
N SER A 687 5.59 24.59 -11.13
CA SER A 687 5.36 23.49 -12.06
C SER A 687 6.26 22.30 -11.75
N ARG A 688 5.81 21.11 -12.13
CA ARG A 688 6.60 19.88 -11.95
C ARG A 688 7.96 19.95 -12.64
N ASP A 689 8.03 20.65 -13.78
CA ASP A 689 9.27 20.84 -14.53
C ASP A 689 10.21 21.83 -13.85
N PHE A 690 9.70 22.88 -13.20
CA PHE A 690 10.51 23.77 -12.38
C PHE A 690 11.16 22.99 -11.22
N VAL A 691 10.37 22.25 -10.44
CA VAL A 691 10.86 21.45 -9.31
C VAL A 691 11.88 20.41 -9.76
N ARG A 692 11.63 19.73 -10.89
CA ARG A 692 12.57 18.75 -11.46
C ARG A 692 13.91 19.42 -11.83
N ARG A 693 13.89 20.57 -12.50
CA ARG A 693 15.11 21.29 -12.89
C ARG A 693 15.89 21.80 -11.70
N GLU A 694 15.21 22.38 -10.71
CA GLU A 694 15.79 22.87 -9.47
C GLU A 694 16.57 21.76 -8.76
N LEU A 695 15.92 20.61 -8.52
CA LEU A 695 16.56 19.50 -7.84
C LEU A 695 17.69 18.88 -8.70
N ALA A 696 17.50 18.75 -10.02
CA ALA A 696 18.50 18.15 -10.91
C ALA A 696 19.79 18.97 -10.94
N ALA A 697 19.68 20.30 -11.02
CA ALA A 697 20.82 21.21 -11.03
C ALA A 697 21.62 21.12 -9.71
N MET A 698 20.93 21.02 -8.56
CA MET A 698 21.56 20.77 -7.27
C MET A 698 22.26 19.39 -7.22
N GLY A 699 21.64 18.36 -7.80
CA GLY A 699 22.23 17.03 -7.92
C GLY A 699 23.50 17.00 -8.78
N ASP A 700 23.52 17.74 -9.90
CA ASP A 700 24.68 17.88 -10.78
C ASP A 700 25.81 18.67 -10.13
N PHE A 701 25.50 19.72 -9.38
CA PHE A 701 26.46 20.43 -8.54
C PHE A 701 27.09 19.50 -7.51
N ALA A 702 26.27 18.77 -6.75
CA ALA A 702 26.73 17.79 -5.76
C ALA A 702 27.63 16.70 -6.36
N ARG A 703 27.31 16.21 -7.57
CA ARG A 703 28.14 15.22 -8.29
C ARG A 703 29.50 15.76 -8.69
N ARG A 704 29.57 17.00 -9.20
CA ARG A 704 30.82 17.62 -9.67
C ARG A 704 31.73 18.03 -8.51
N CYS A 705 31.17 18.62 -7.47
CA CYS A 705 31.93 19.07 -6.30
C CYS A 705 32.37 17.93 -5.37
N GLY A 706 31.92 16.69 -5.61
CA GLY A 706 32.20 15.56 -4.72
C GLY A 706 31.60 15.76 -3.32
N PRO A 707 32.03 14.97 -2.31
CA PRO A 707 31.43 15.03 -0.99
C PRO A 707 31.60 16.39 -0.32
N PHE A 708 30.53 17.16 -0.18
CA PHE A 708 30.52 18.43 0.56
C PHE A 708 29.77 18.28 1.89
N ARG A 709 30.13 19.11 2.85
CA ARG A 709 29.54 19.16 4.20
C ARG A 709 28.55 20.31 4.28
N PHE A 710 27.60 20.22 5.21
CA PHE A 710 26.68 21.29 5.60
C PHE A 710 26.10 20.97 6.98
N SER A 711 25.61 21.95 7.73
CA SER A 711 24.97 21.67 9.02
C SER A 711 23.76 20.72 8.85
N PRO A 712 23.63 19.63 9.64
CA PRO A 712 22.47 18.73 9.56
C PRO A 712 21.11 19.45 9.70
N ASP A 713 21.10 20.62 10.35
CA ASP A 713 19.92 21.49 10.51
C ASP A 713 19.35 22.00 9.18
N HIS A 714 20.14 22.01 8.10
CA HIS A 714 19.68 22.40 6.76
C HIS A 714 18.74 21.41 6.12
N ILE A 715 18.83 20.12 6.45
CA ILE A 715 18.00 19.09 5.82
C ILE A 715 16.51 19.31 6.08
N PRO A 716 16.05 19.42 7.34
CA PRO A 716 14.65 19.69 7.59
C PRO A 716 14.20 21.03 6.99
N LEU A 717 15.09 22.03 6.92
CA LEU A 717 14.77 23.34 6.35
C LEU A 717 14.54 23.27 4.82
N HIS A 718 15.48 22.70 4.07
CA HIS A 718 15.34 22.54 2.60
C HIS A 718 14.21 21.59 2.23
N ARG A 719 13.98 20.55 3.03
CA ARG A 719 12.85 19.63 2.86
C ARG A 719 11.52 20.36 2.88
N VAL A 720 11.34 21.33 3.77
CA VAL A 720 10.11 22.13 3.84
C VAL A 720 9.92 22.92 2.55
N TYR A 721 10.93 23.66 2.10
CA TYR A 721 10.82 24.49 0.89
C TYR A 721 10.55 23.65 -0.37
N TRP A 722 11.36 22.63 -0.65
CA TRP A 722 11.20 21.80 -1.85
C TRP A 722 9.93 20.94 -1.80
N GLY A 723 9.53 20.49 -0.62
CA GLY A 723 8.26 19.80 -0.43
C GLY A 723 7.07 20.72 -0.71
N HIS A 724 7.10 21.96 -0.24
CA HIS A 724 6.07 22.95 -0.56
C HIS A 724 6.06 23.30 -2.05
N HIS A 725 7.21 23.48 -2.69
CA HIS A 725 7.25 23.69 -4.15
C HIS A 725 6.59 22.54 -4.91
N SER A 726 6.81 21.29 -4.46
CA SER A 726 6.17 20.10 -5.03
C SER A 726 4.65 20.10 -4.83
N LEU A 727 4.16 20.43 -3.62
CA LEU A 727 2.73 20.58 -3.34
C LEU A 727 2.09 21.66 -4.20
N PHE A 728 2.75 22.82 -4.33
CA PHE A 728 2.25 23.94 -5.12
C PHE A 728 2.22 23.60 -6.61
N ALA A 729 3.20 22.85 -7.10
CA ALA A 729 3.19 22.33 -8.46
C ALA A 729 2.03 21.35 -8.71
N ASP A 730 1.71 20.48 -7.75
CA ASP A 730 0.57 19.56 -7.85
C ASP A 730 -0.79 20.26 -7.73
N LEU A 731 -0.86 21.39 -7.03
CA LEU A 731 -2.03 22.27 -7.02
C LEU A 731 -2.11 23.18 -8.26
N GLU A 732 -1.01 23.29 -9.01
CA GLU A 732 -0.77 24.33 -10.00
C GLU A 732 -0.99 25.74 -9.41
N ALA A 733 -0.69 25.93 -8.12
CA ALA A 733 -0.96 27.19 -7.44
C ALA A 733 0.04 28.28 -7.83
N GLU A 734 -0.45 29.52 -7.88
CA GLU A 734 0.36 30.73 -7.94
C GLU A 734 0.51 31.29 -6.53
N VAL A 735 1.75 31.50 -6.09
CA VAL A 735 2.04 31.97 -4.73
C VAL A 735 3.08 33.08 -4.79
N ASN A 736 2.82 34.19 -4.09
CA ASN A 736 3.79 35.24 -3.89
C ASN A 736 4.55 34.97 -2.57
N ILE A 737 5.61 34.15 -2.64
CA ILE A 737 6.42 33.83 -1.46
C ILE A 737 7.17 35.07 -0.94
N HIS A 738 7.57 35.98 -1.83
CA HIS A 738 8.27 37.21 -1.45
C HIS A 738 7.49 37.97 -0.37
N ARG A 739 6.19 38.19 -0.59
CA ARG A 739 5.33 38.94 0.33
C ARG A 739 5.21 38.29 1.71
N GLU A 740 5.19 36.97 1.79
CA GLU A 740 5.09 36.23 3.06
C GLU A 740 6.45 36.11 3.78
N LEU A 741 7.55 35.97 3.04
CA LEU A 741 8.86 35.60 3.58
C LEU A 741 9.80 36.78 3.79
N VAL A 742 9.97 37.66 2.80
CA VAL A 742 11.02 38.70 2.80
C VAL A 742 10.91 39.67 3.99
N PRO A 743 9.72 40.09 4.44
CA PRO A 743 9.60 40.88 5.66
C PRO A 743 10.19 40.19 6.90
N LEU A 744 10.01 38.87 7.01
CA LEU A 744 10.52 38.08 8.13
C LEU A 744 12.04 37.90 8.08
N LEU A 745 12.65 37.88 6.89
CA LEU A 745 14.11 37.77 6.75
C LEU A 745 14.84 38.99 7.32
N LYS A 746 14.21 40.17 7.28
CA LYS A 746 14.81 41.44 7.72
C LYS A 746 14.80 41.64 9.24
N ILE A 747 14.08 40.80 9.98
CA ILE A 747 13.89 40.92 11.43
C ILE A 747 14.65 39.79 12.12
N PRO A 748 15.59 40.06 13.03
CA PRO A 748 16.25 39.00 13.80
C PRO A 748 15.25 38.33 14.75
N VAL A 749 15.43 37.02 15.01
CA VAL A 749 14.50 36.23 15.82
C VAL A 749 14.78 36.28 17.30
#